data_AF-A0A1V2B7V6-F1
#
_entry.id   AF-A0A1V2B7V6-F1
#
_cell.length_a   1.000
_cell.length_b   1.000
_cell.length_c   1.000
_cell.angle_alpha   90.00
_cell.angle_beta   90.00
_cell.angle_gamma   90.00
#
_symmetry.space_group_name_H-M   'P 1'
#
loop_
_entity.id
_entity.type
_entity.pdbx_description
1 polymer ?
#
loop_
_entity_poly.entity_id
_entity_poly.type
_entity_poly.pdbx_seq_one_letter_code
_entity_poly.pdbx_strand_id
1 'polypeptide(L)'
;MKYIPFKQGRYLCTVLLLLLAGKLWAQEQSDLNPTVFNVAPPAPNAASLGKFGDVPVNLFNGLPSISIPLGKISVGNEFNTELSLSYHAGGNRVNDIASNVGLGWALNAGGVISRTVRGLPDETGVGYVNGSGGRRIIITASGDMEGADNYQTFNFSATNQLDTQPDEFNYNVGGISGKFVVDTNQQIVLLPYRDIKITWMPLIDGNMYFTMVTPDGTQYIFGSTDWTISVSSCGGSDEIYPSSWYLTQIILPKSKRTIDFTYELDKGLPAPSVTQTETSSPSVLVSGVSIQGCPGATPTLSTCYNNRVCQQQTLKTITFPGGKVTFNYNTVRTDVTNSSSDPFYALSDITYSSGFNNVYTDLNKYLFTYTTPVRLMLTKVSQADVNNNVIGSYTLSYNSTHLPAINSFSQDHWGYYNGAKNYSLLPSDSVTSGGDREPNFTYTKADILESITYPTGGSTTFTYESNTYSHYSNSIEVNDAVYQILTASKSVTTGVNGNTTYPDYKIDSIIVNIPYFQYIKAIVTRTSSLGNINSLILRNMQTGATSNIGSGTQYIPVDSGEYHIVMMTEHSEPTVSYEKVAVDLTYKAITGTTAIATGGGLRLKAMTTYDGINHANDIIKSYTYNLSGNTSMSSGYLTNKPVYKYKMTVWKPAPGANTNNGAYEELACDMTYRTSAANNEIETSGGGVVYKEVLETDNQNGSIRYVYALGDNSSGLNSYPFGPSTNVYPEKGMLKAQYTYDNTGKLLTKQENVYTTFLKGKVQAWKAAYREKWTYYVGYPWEHFSSNYYSYRSDGALLSKSTTTEYAGTDSLVSVVDTYYDNMDHIQPTRVHTTNSKGDDVWTYTKYPTDYTIPAGTLSAGLAAIKTMQDSSIHNLVIEQYMQQIKSGVTTTLGGKFIKYKTVPAMAGIQVQIDTAFTLKRATAQASFTPAYISSGNIIKDVNYDAKISFSRYDSVGNIIEQNKVNDVTEAYIWGYNNCYPVAKITGTTYASAIAQLSTSVIRNPSGDDVLRTELKKLRTGLTNVLVSSYTFKPLIGVTSETDPAGRTSYYEYDLFGRLIVIKDQNGKILKQMNYQFAQPITQ
;
A
#
# COMPACT_ATOMS: atom_id res chain seq x y z
N MET A 1 -49.59 -63.21 21.62
CA MET A 1 -48.66 -63.52 22.72
C MET A 1 -47.35 -62.79 22.49
N LYS A 2 -47.01 -61.83 23.36
CA LYS A 2 -45.77 -61.82 24.16
C LYS A 2 -45.66 -60.47 24.88
N TYR A 3 -45.74 -60.57 26.20
CA TYR A 3 -45.37 -59.53 27.16
C TYR A 3 -43.88 -59.19 27.03
N ILE A 4 -43.54 -57.90 27.06
CA ILE A 4 -42.18 -57.37 27.27
C ILE A 4 -42.27 -56.25 28.33
N PRO A 5 -41.28 -56.10 29.23
CA PRO A 5 -41.54 -55.78 30.62
C PRO A 5 -41.38 -54.29 31.00
N PHE A 6 -41.95 -54.02 32.17
CA PHE A 6 -42.00 -52.81 32.97
C PHE A 6 -40.59 -52.24 33.34
N LYS A 7 -39.84 -51.71 32.37
CA LYS A 7 -38.58 -50.96 32.64
C LYS A 7 -38.36 -49.71 31.76
N GLN A 8 -39.34 -49.29 30.96
CA GLN A 8 -39.23 -48.08 30.12
C GLN A 8 -39.94 -46.83 30.67
N GLY A 9 -40.80 -46.96 31.69
CA GLY A 9 -41.54 -45.83 32.25
C GLY A 9 -40.75 -44.89 33.18
N ARG A 10 -39.57 -45.31 33.65
CA ARG A 10 -38.71 -44.51 34.55
C ARG A 10 -37.63 -43.69 33.85
N TYR A 11 -37.40 -43.89 32.55
CA TYR A 11 -36.44 -43.07 31.79
C TYR A 11 -37.11 -41.95 30.99
N LEU A 12 -38.39 -42.10 30.64
CA LEU A 12 -39.11 -41.07 29.88
C LEU A 12 -39.43 -39.83 30.74
N CYS A 13 -39.72 -39.99 32.04
CA CYS A 13 -39.94 -38.85 32.95
C CYS A 13 -38.63 -38.14 33.36
N THR A 14 -37.50 -38.86 33.45
CA THR A 14 -36.19 -38.24 33.77
C THR A 14 -35.59 -37.51 32.58
N VAL A 15 -35.84 -37.97 31.36
CA VAL A 15 -35.42 -37.28 30.13
C VAL A 15 -36.31 -36.05 29.84
N LEU A 16 -37.61 -36.09 30.16
CA LEU A 16 -38.47 -34.89 30.06
C LEU A 16 -38.15 -33.82 31.12
N LEU A 17 -37.77 -34.20 32.35
CA LEU A 17 -37.34 -33.27 33.39
C LEU A 17 -35.92 -32.71 33.17
N LEU A 18 -35.03 -33.45 32.50
CA LEU A 18 -33.73 -32.94 32.03
C LEU A 18 -33.86 -32.01 30.81
N LEU A 19 -34.92 -32.13 30.01
CA LEU A 19 -35.23 -31.21 28.91
C LEU A 19 -35.98 -29.94 29.34
N LEU A 20 -36.58 -29.93 30.55
CA LEU A 20 -37.29 -28.77 31.11
C LEU A 20 -36.48 -27.99 32.17
N ALA A 21 -35.33 -28.51 32.64
CA ALA A 21 -34.44 -27.81 33.57
C ALA A 21 -33.19 -27.17 32.89
N GLY A 22 -33.10 -27.23 31.55
CA GLY A 22 -31.97 -26.68 30.77
C GLY A 22 -32.12 -25.23 30.32
N LYS A 23 -33.08 -24.46 30.86
CA LYS A 23 -33.18 -23.01 30.68
C LYS A 23 -33.13 -22.28 32.02
N LEU A 24 -32.08 -22.52 32.79
CA LEU A 24 -31.63 -21.51 33.74
C LEU A 24 -30.86 -20.47 32.94
N TRP A 25 -31.38 -19.25 32.94
CA TRP A 25 -30.79 -18.10 32.29
C TRP A 25 -29.40 -17.81 32.85
N ALA A 26 -28.38 -18.26 32.12
CA ALA A 26 -27.12 -17.54 31.99
C ALA A 26 -27.15 -16.82 30.63
N GLN A 27 -28.10 -15.90 30.47
CA GLN A 27 -28.08 -14.90 29.41
C GLN A 27 -27.96 -13.52 30.09
N GLU A 28 -26.79 -13.22 30.60
CA GLU A 28 -26.20 -11.91 30.30
C GLU A 28 -25.11 -12.22 29.27
N GLN A 29 -25.52 -12.33 28.00
CA GLN A 29 -24.58 -12.08 26.92
C GLN A 29 -24.12 -10.63 27.14
N SER A 30 -22.82 -10.42 27.20
CA SER A 30 -22.20 -9.13 27.49
C SER A 30 -22.66 -8.06 26.49
N ASP A 31 -23.77 -7.38 26.79
CA ASP A 31 -24.31 -6.22 26.07
C ASP A 31 -23.41 -4.97 26.18
N LEU A 32 -22.23 -5.15 26.76
CA LEU A 32 -21.12 -4.23 26.79
C LEU A 32 -20.08 -4.76 25.81
N ASN A 33 -20.41 -4.76 24.51
CA ASN A 33 -19.44 -5.06 23.47
C ASN A 33 -18.88 -3.72 22.98
N PRO A 34 -17.82 -3.19 23.60
CA PRO A 34 -17.26 -1.94 23.15
C PRO A 34 -16.65 -2.19 21.77
N THR A 35 -17.28 -1.63 20.74
CA THR A 35 -16.86 -1.58 19.33
C THR A 35 -15.56 -2.35 19.06
N VAL A 36 -15.67 -3.66 18.86
CA VAL A 36 -14.54 -4.44 18.36
C VAL A 36 -14.16 -3.81 17.03
N PHE A 37 -12.95 -3.25 16.93
CA PHE A 37 -12.37 -2.85 15.66
C PHE A 37 -12.14 -4.13 14.86
N ASN A 38 -13.17 -4.64 14.20
CA ASN A 38 -13.04 -5.76 13.28
C ASN A 38 -12.62 -5.21 11.91
N VAL A 39 -11.36 -4.77 11.84
CA VAL A 39 -10.73 -4.45 10.56
C VAL A 39 -10.14 -5.75 10.03
N ALA A 40 -10.82 -6.34 9.05
CA ALA A 40 -10.31 -7.53 8.37
C ALA A 40 -9.67 -7.11 7.03
N PRO A 41 -8.34 -7.32 6.88
CA PRO A 41 -7.61 -6.94 5.68
C PRO A 41 -7.99 -7.84 4.51
N PRO A 42 -7.71 -7.41 3.27
CA PRO A 42 -7.92 -8.24 2.08
C PRO A 42 -6.99 -9.47 2.06
N ALA A 43 -7.24 -10.39 1.12
CA ALA A 43 -6.41 -11.57 0.93
C ALA A 43 -4.92 -11.22 0.69
N PRO A 44 -3.94 -12.07 1.08
CA PRO A 44 -2.52 -11.67 1.07
C PRO A 44 -1.97 -11.17 -0.26
N ASN A 45 -2.43 -11.69 -1.41
CA ASN A 45 -2.03 -11.18 -2.72
C ASN A 45 -2.56 -9.75 -2.98
N ALA A 46 -3.80 -9.46 -2.59
CA ALA A 46 -4.38 -8.12 -2.68
C ALA A 46 -3.80 -7.17 -1.61
N ALA A 47 -3.53 -7.67 -0.40
CA ALA A 47 -2.92 -6.91 0.68
C ALA A 47 -1.49 -6.47 0.33
N SER A 48 -0.69 -7.34 -0.32
CA SER A 48 0.66 -6.99 -0.75
C SER A 48 0.65 -5.86 -1.79
N LEU A 49 -0.28 -5.88 -2.76
CA LEU A 49 -0.48 -4.80 -3.73
C LEU A 49 -1.05 -3.52 -3.08
N GLY A 50 -1.98 -3.67 -2.12
CA GLY A 50 -2.55 -2.58 -1.34
C GLY A 50 -1.49 -1.83 -0.53
N LYS A 51 -0.50 -2.54 0.03
CA LYS A 51 0.60 -1.96 0.82
C LYS A 51 1.37 -0.88 0.04
N PHE A 52 1.62 -1.09 -1.26
CA PHE A 52 2.29 -0.10 -2.13
C PHE A 52 1.38 1.07 -2.51
N GLY A 53 0.05 0.87 -2.46
CA GLY A 53 -0.93 1.94 -2.65
C GLY A 53 -1.09 2.81 -1.41
N ASP A 54 -1.09 2.20 -0.23
CA ASP A 54 -1.21 2.89 1.06
C ASP A 54 0.03 3.70 1.41
N VAL A 55 1.22 3.13 1.15
CA VAL A 55 2.50 3.72 1.56
C VAL A 55 3.46 3.76 0.37
N PRO A 56 3.55 4.92 -0.33
CA PRO A 56 4.40 5.05 -1.50
C PRO A 56 5.86 4.97 -1.09
N VAL A 57 6.64 4.08 -1.72
CA VAL A 57 8.05 3.87 -1.38
C VAL A 57 8.90 5.06 -1.84
N ASN A 58 9.39 5.86 -0.90
CA ASN A 58 10.21 7.04 -1.20
C ASN A 58 11.08 7.45 0.01
N LEU A 59 11.87 8.51 -0.12
CA LEU A 59 12.67 8.98 1.02
C LEU A 59 11.82 9.62 2.13
N PHE A 60 10.60 10.09 1.83
CA PHE A 60 9.69 10.65 2.83
C PHE A 60 9.26 9.61 3.89
N ASN A 61 9.16 8.33 3.53
CA ASN A 61 8.99 7.24 4.51
C ASN A 61 10.29 6.46 4.79
N GLY A 62 11.42 6.93 4.26
CA GLY A 62 12.74 6.31 4.46
C GLY A 62 12.92 4.97 3.74
N LEU A 63 12.14 4.67 2.69
CA LEU A 63 12.18 3.37 2.01
C LEU A 63 12.81 3.44 0.60
N PRO A 64 13.63 2.44 0.20
CA PRO A 64 14.15 2.31 -1.16
C PRO A 64 13.12 1.70 -2.11
N SER A 65 13.03 2.21 -3.35
CA SER A 65 12.26 1.58 -4.42
C SER A 65 13.00 0.37 -4.98
N ILE A 66 12.55 -0.84 -4.62
CA ILE A 66 13.15 -2.11 -5.06
C ILE A 66 12.20 -2.83 -6.01
N SER A 67 12.67 -3.09 -7.24
CA SER A 67 11.89 -3.76 -8.29
C SER A 67 12.74 -4.73 -9.13
N ILE A 68 12.16 -5.85 -9.53
CA ILE A 68 12.72 -6.81 -10.50
C ILE A 68 11.83 -6.82 -11.74
N PRO A 69 12.32 -6.37 -12.91
CA PRO A 69 11.55 -6.43 -14.15
C PRO A 69 11.43 -7.88 -14.65
N LEU A 70 10.22 -8.26 -15.03
CA LEU A 70 9.85 -9.59 -15.55
C LEU A 70 9.42 -9.54 -17.02
N GLY A 71 9.61 -8.41 -17.70
CA GLY A 71 9.24 -8.20 -19.11
C GLY A 71 8.15 -7.13 -19.28
N LYS A 72 7.61 -7.01 -20.50
CA LYS A 72 6.65 -5.96 -20.85
C LYS A 72 5.54 -6.48 -21.75
N ILE A 73 4.36 -5.89 -21.60
CA ILE A 73 3.24 -6.05 -22.50
C ILE A 73 3.11 -4.74 -23.27
N SER A 74 3.19 -4.83 -24.60
CA SER A 74 3.07 -3.68 -25.49
C SER A 74 2.03 -3.96 -26.56
N VAL A 75 1.08 -3.03 -26.74
CA VAL A 75 0.05 -3.11 -27.79
C VAL A 75 0.22 -1.88 -28.69
N GLY A 76 0.93 -2.09 -29.80
CA GLY A 76 1.33 -1.01 -30.70
C GLY A 76 2.10 0.10 -29.96
N ASN A 77 1.84 1.35 -30.35
CA ASN A 77 2.37 2.55 -29.67
C ASN A 77 1.36 3.17 -28.68
N GLU A 78 0.25 2.47 -28.42
CA GLU A 78 -0.86 3.00 -27.64
C GLU A 78 -0.75 2.63 -26.17
N PHE A 79 -0.28 1.42 -25.85
CA PHE A 79 -0.21 0.92 -24.49
C PHE A 79 1.07 0.14 -24.25
N ASN A 80 1.72 0.42 -23.11
CA ASN A 80 2.89 -0.29 -22.64
C ASN A 80 2.82 -0.42 -21.12
N THR A 81 2.94 -1.64 -20.60
CA THR A 81 3.03 -1.91 -19.16
C THR A 81 4.14 -2.91 -18.89
N GLU A 82 4.95 -2.63 -17.88
CA GLU A 82 5.99 -3.55 -17.43
C GLU A 82 5.42 -4.52 -16.40
N LEU A 83 5.73 -5.80 -16.56
CA LEU A 83 5.51 -6.83 -15.54
C LEU A 83 6.72 -6.81 -14.61
N SER A 84 6.50 -6.73 -13.31
CA SER A 84 7.60 -6.65 -12.33
C SER A 84 7.23 -7.23 -10.97
N LEU A 85 8.24 -7.53 -10.16
CA LEU A 85 8.09 -7.73 -8.73
C LEU A 85 8.50 -6.47 -7.99
N SER A 86 7.75 -6.07 -6.96
CA SER A 86 8.16 -4.98 -6.05
C SER A 86 8.33 -5.50 -4.63
N TYR A 87 9.36 -5.02 -3.93
CA TYR A 87 9.63 -5.36 -2.54
C TYR A 87 9.41 -4.16 -1.61
N HIS A 88 8.73 -4.38 -0.48
CA HIS A 88 8.47 -3.33 0.51
C HIS A 88 9.43 -3.46 1.71
N ALA A 89 10.48 -2.63 1.74
CA ALA A 89 11.58 -2.75 2.72
C ALA A 89 11.34 -2.14 4.11
N GLY A 90 10.11 -1.76 4.47
CA GLY A 90 9.78 -1.18 5.78
C GLY A 90 9.72 -2.16 6.97
N GLY A 91 10.31 -3.35 6.84
CA GLY A 91 10.22 -4.44 7.82
C GLY A 91 9.06 -5.41 7.55
N ASN A 92 9.21 -6.64 8.05
CA ASN A 92 8.16 -7.67 8.04
C ASN A 92 7.53 -7.78 9.43
N ARG A 93 6.20 -7.89 9.49
CA ARG A 93 5.46 -8.04 10.74
C ARG A 93 5.31 -9.50 11.12
N VAL A 94 5.06 -9.75 12.40
CA VAL A 94 4.83 -11.11 12.91
C VAL A 94 3.63 -11.76 12.20
N ASN A 95 2.55 -10.99 12.01
CA ASN A 95 1.32 -11.44 11.37
C ASN A 95 1.32 -11.33 9.83
N ASP A 96 2.43 -10.91 9.20
CA ASP A 96 2.50 -10.85 7.73
C ASP A 96 2.48 -12.27 7.14
N ILE A 97 1.66 -12.44 6.10
CA ILE A 97 1.54 -13.67 5.33
C ILE A 97 2.15 -13.42 3.96
N ALA A 98 3.05 -14.31 3.53
CA ALA A 98 3.69 -14.19 2.23
C ALA A 98 2.66 -14.32 1.09
N SER A 99 2.81 -13.47 0.06
CA SER A 99 2.09 -13.60 -1.19
C SER A 99 2.54 -14.86 -1.95
N ASN A 100 1.88 -15.18 -3.06
CA ASN A 100 2.31 -16.26 -3.96
C ASN A 100 3.71 -16.04 -4.60
N VAL A 101 4.33 -14.87 -4.41
CA VAL A 101 5.70 -14.55 -4.83
C VAL A 101 6.67 -14.30 -3.67
N GLY A 102 6.26 -14.56 -2.43
CA GLY A 102 7.12 -14.52 -1.24
C GLY A 102 6.85 -13.34 -0.30
N LEU A 103 7.40 -13.42 0.92
CA LEU A 103 7.24 -12.41 1.96
C LEU A 103 7.80 -11.06 1.52
N GLY A 104 7.01 -9.99 1.69
CA GLY A 104 7.38 -8.62 1.33
C GLY A 104 7.35 -8.31 -0.17
N TRP A 105 7.11 -9.32 -1.04
CA TRP A 105 7.03 -9.17 -2.49
C TRP A 105 5.58 -9.08 -2.99
N ALA A 106 5.35 -8.23 -3.99
CA ALA A 106 4.11 -8.17 -4.77
C ALA A 106 4.41 -8.30 -6.26
N LEU A 107 3.51 -8.97 -6.99
CA LEU A 107 3.57 -9.12 -8.44
C LEU A 107 2.75 -8.03 -9.13
N ASN A 108 3.41 -7.11 -9.82
CA ASN A 108 2.77 -6.08 -10.65
C ASN A 108 2.50 -6.66 -12.04
N ALA A 109 1.42 -7.44 -12.15
CA ALA A 109 1.01 -8.07 -13.42
C ALA A 109 -0.46 -7.87 -13.80
N GLY A 110 -1.21 -7.10 -13.02
CA GLY A 110 -2.61 -6.80 -13.26
C GLY A 110 -3.02 -5.58 -12.46
N GLY A 111 -4.23 -5.59 -11.93
CA GLY A 111 -4.68 -4.59 -10.98
C GLY A 111 -5.69 -5.18 -10.01
N VAL A 112 -5.87 -4.51 -8.88
CA VAL A 112 -6.83 -4.90 -7.85
C VAL A 112 -7.46 -3.66 -7.23
N ILE A 113 -8.75 -3.74 -6.94
CA ILE A 113 -9.43 -2.89 -5.97
C ILE A 113 -9.70 -3.75 -4.74
N SER A 114 -9.17 -3.39 -3.59
CA SER A 114 -9.41 -4.07 -2.32
C SER A 114 -10.23 -3.19 -1.39
N ARG A 115 -10.96 -3.78 -0.45
CA ARG A 115 -11.74 -3.03 0.53
C ARG A 115 -11.40 -3.39 1.97
N THR A 116 -11.55 -2.39 2.82
CA THR A 116 -11.49 -2.52 4.28
C THR A 116 -12.86 -2.15 4.83
N VAL A 117 -13.58 -3.14 5.35
CA VAL A 117 -14.94 -2.94 5.88
C VAL A 117 -14.90 -2.20 7.21
N ARG A 118 -15.73 -1.17 7.38
CA ARG A 118 -15.80 -0.34 8.59
C ARG A 118 -17.16 -0.41 9.29
N GLY A 119 -17.57 -1.60 9.70
CA GLY A 119 -18.86 -1.82 10.37
C GLY A 119 -19.61 -2.93 9.65
N LEU A 120 -20.55 -2.58 8.79
CA LEU A 120 -21.21 -3.50 7.86
C LEU A 120 -20.85 -3.11 6.43
N PRO A 121 -20.90 -4.03 5.45
CA PRO A 121 -20.63 -3.66 4.07
C PRO A 121 -21.60 -2.58 3.55
N ASP A 122 -21.04 -1.56 2.92
CA ASP A 122 -21.72 -0.35 2.43
C ASP A 122 -22.99 -0.63 1.60
N GLU A 123 -22.94 -1.68 0.78
CA GLU A 123 -23.98 -2.05 -0.19
C GLU A 123 -25.19 -2.78 0.41
N THR A 124 -25.15 -3.14 1.70
CA THR A 124 -26.23 -3.91 2.34
C THR A 124 -27.45 -3.03 2.67
N GLY A 125 -28.61 -3.65 2.94
CA GLY A 125 -29.85 -2.93 3.29
C GLY A 125 -29.80 -2.12 4.59
N VAL A 126 -28.74 -2.30 5.39
CA VAL A 126 -28.42 -1.53 6.60
C VAL A 126 -27.03 -0.89 6.53
N GLY A 127 -26.36 -0.98 5.38
CA GLY A 127 -25.04 -0.41 5.09
C GLY A 127 -25.05 1.11 4.93
N TYR A 128 -23.86 1.73 4.86
CA TYR A 128 -23.73 3.17 4.69
C TYR A 128 -24.42 3.74 3.43
N VAL A 129 -24.29 3.06 2.28
CA VAL A 129 -24.73 3.56 0.96
C VAL A 129 -26.19 3.21 0.67
N ASN A 130 -26.54 1.92 0.78
CA ASN A 130 -27.88 1.42 0.44
C ASN A 130 -28.83 1.35 1.64
N GLY A 131 -28.29 1.11 2.83
CA GLY A 131 -29.03 1.27 4.07
C GLY A 131 -29.21 2.74 4.40
N SER A 132 -30.20 3.07 5.20
CA SER A 132 -30.46 4.47 5.58
C SER A 132 -29.33 5.08 6.44
N GLY A 133 -28.23 4.36 6.69
CA GLY A 133 -27.23 4.67 7.71
C GLY A 133 -26.44 5.94 7.41
N GLY A 134 -25.85 6.08 6.22
CA GLY A 134 -25.19 7.33 5.82
C GLY A 134 -26.15 8.52 5.66
N ARG A 135 -27.45 8.27 5.45
CA ARG A 135 -28.49 9.31 5.34
C ARG A 135 -29.09 9.74 6.68
N ARG A 136 -28.85 8.97 7.74
CA ARG A 136 -29.33 9.22 9.10
C ARG A 136 -28.24 9.82 10.00
N ILE A 137 -27.16 10.36 9.42
CA ILE A 137 -26.12 11.06 10.16
C ILE A 137 -26.72 12.31 10.81
N ILE A 138 -26.62 12.40 12.14
CA ILE A 138 -27.10 13.56 12.89
C ILE A 138 -25.91 14.49 13.14
N ILE A 139 -25.92 15.66 12.49
CA ILE A 139 -24.84 16.66 12.60
C ILE A 139 -25.19 17.64 13.71
N THR A 140 -24.95 17.27 14.97
CA THR A 140 -25.00 18.20 16.10
C THR A 140 -23.73 18.08 16.93
N ALA A 141 -23.18 19.23 17.32
CA ALA A 141 -22.02 19.30 18.18
C ALA A 141 -22.45 18.93 19.61
N SER A 142 -21.97 17.79 20.10
CA SER A 142 -21.86 17.41 21.52
C SER A 142 -23.10 17.63 22.40
N GLY A 143 -23.69 16.53 22.87
CA GLY A 143 -24.62 16.53 24.00
C GLY A 143 -25.89 15.76 23.69
N ASP A 144 -26.33 14.99 24.69
CA ASP A 144 -27.50 14.12 24.65
C ASP A 144 -28.69 14.77 23.93
N MET A 145 -29.22 14.08 22.92
CA MET A 145 -30.37 14.57 22.17
C MET A 145 -31.64 13.89 22.65
N GLU A 146 -32.47 14.65 23.35
CA GLU A 146 -33.82 14.26 23.73
C GLU A 146 -34.70 14.12 22.47
N GLY A 147 -35.02 12.87 22.08
CA GLY A 147 -35.94 12.55 20.98
C GLY A 147 -35.86 11.08 20.55
N ALA A 148 -37.01 10.41 20.43
CA ALA A 148 -37.12 8.97 20.15
C ALA A 148 -36.38 8.51 18.87
N ASP A 149 -36.44 9.28 17.78
CA ASP A 149 -35.85 8.91 16.49
C ASP A 149 -34.32 9.03 16.46
N ASN A 150 -33.77 10.00 17.23
CA ASN A 150 -32.34 10.17 17.37
C ASN A 150 -31.76 9.05 18.22
N TYR A 151 -32.38 8.72 19.36
CA TYR A 151 -32.01 7.61 20.22
C TYR A 151 -31.86 6.29 19.43
N GLN A 152 -32.86 5.92 18.62
CA GLN A 152 -32.82 4.68 17.83
C GLN A 152 -31.65 4.65 16.84
N THR A 153 -31.32 5.79 16.24
CA THR A 153 -30.21 5.88 15.27
C THR A 153 -28.85 5.71 15.95
N PHE A 154 -28.63 6.34 17.11
CA PHE A 154 -27.41 6.14 17.91
C PHE A 154 -27.31 4.71 18.44
N ASN A 155 -28.40 4.15 18.94
CA ASN A 155 -28.46 2.77 19.44
C ASN A 155 -28.11 1.76 18.34
N PHE A 156 -28.71 1.88 17.14
CA PHE A 156 -28.43 0.98 16.04
C PHE A 156 -27.00 1.13 15.49
N SER A 157 -26.44 2.35 15.48
CA SER A 157 -25.03 2.57 15.13
C SER A 157 -24.09 1.94 16.16
N ALA A 158 -24.31 2.19 17.46
CA ALA A 158 -23.48 1.67 18.54
C ALA A 158 -23.52 0.13 18.67
N THR A 159 -24.62 -0.50 18.24
CA THR A 159 -24.81 -1.96 18.26
C THR A 159 -24.51 -2.64 16.91
N ASN A 160 -23.97 -1.90 15.92
CA ASN A 160 -23.66 -2.40 14.57
C ASN A 160 -24.89 -2.99 13.83
N GLN A 161 -26.09 -2.46 14.09
CA GLN A 161 -27.34 -2.78 13.38
C GLN A 161 -27.64 -1.81 12.24
N LEU A 162 -26.98 -0.64 12.24
CA LEU A 162 -27.02 0.38 11.21
C LEU A 162 -25.61 0.89 10.99
N ASP A 163 -25.13 0.82 9.76
CA ASP A 163 -23.77 1.27 9.45
C ASP A 163 -23.72 2.73 9.03
N THR A 164 -22.87 3.48 9.70
CA THR A 164 -22.77 4.93 9.57
C THR A 164 -21.37 5.40 9.18
N GLN A 165 -20.51 4.45 8.80
CA GLN A 165 -19.14 4.67 8.42
C GLN A 165 -18.93 4.06 7.03
N PRO A 166 -18.46 4.82 6.03
CA PRO A 166 -18.23 4.26 4.72
C PRO A 166 -17.04 3.30 4.73
N ASP A 167 -17.12 2.26 3.91
CA ASP A 167 -16.02 1.35 3.64
C ASP A 167 -14.91 2.06 2.83
N GLU A 168 -13.66 1.70 3.14
CA GLU A 168 -12.49 2.27 2.48
C GLU A 168 -11.98 1.32 1.39
N PHE A 169 -11.92 1.81 0.16
CA PHE A 169 -11.42 1.05 -0.99
C PHE A 169 -10.05 1.55 -1.41
N ASN A 170 -9.14 0.63 -1.67
CA ASN A 170 -7.81 0.88 -2.21
C ASN A 170 -7.73 0.34 -3.63
N TYR A 171 -7.14 1.08 -4.57
CA TYR A 171 -6.89 0.60 -5.93
C TYR A 171 -5.41 0.64 -6.26
N ASN A 172 -4.96 -0.34 -7.04
CA ASN A 172 -3.63 -0.40 -7.64
C ASN A 172 -3.74 -1.02 -9.04
N VAL A 173 -3.48 -0.25 -10.09
CA VAL A 173 -3.56 -0.70 -11.48
C VAL A 173 -2.72 0.18 -12.40
N GLY A 174 -1.99 -0.40 -13.34
CA GLY A 174 -1.33 0.35 -14.42
C GLY A 174 -0.36 1.44 -13.94
N GLY A 175 0.28 1.25 -12.78
CA GLY A 175 1.17 2.25 -12.15
C GLY A 175 0.43 3.37 -11.40
N ILE A 176 -0.89 3.30 -11.29
CA ILE A 176 -1.74 4.23 -10.55
C ILE A 176 -2.27 3.55 -9.30
N SER A 177 -2.16 4.22 -8.16
CA SER A 177 -2.74 3.77 -6.90
C SER A 177 -3.38 4.93 -6.14
N GLY A 178 -4.30 4.59 -5.24
CA GLY A 178 -4.98 5.55 -4.37
C GLY A 178 -6.12 4.90 -3.60
N LYS A 179 -6.91 5.74 -2.93
CA LYS A 179 -8.07 5.30 -2.16
C LYS A 179 -9.35 5.98 -2.62
N PHE A 180 -10.49 5.40 -2.28
CA PHE A 180 -11.78 6.07 -2.39
C PHE A 180 -12.79 5.52 -1.40
N VAL A 181 -13.85 6.29 -1.20
CA VAL A 181 -15.07 5.87 -0.50
C VAL A 181 -16.27 6.11 -1.41
N VAL A 182 -17.40 5.47 -1.11
CA VAL A 182 -18.65 5.67 -1.84
C VAL A 182 -19.59 6.54 -1.01
N ASP A 183 -20.15 7.59 -1.61
CA ASP A 183 -21.11 8.46 -0.93
C ASP A 183 -22.54 7.89 -0.94
N THR A 184 -23.46 8.51 -0.20
CA THR A 184 -24.87 8.09 -0.12
C THR A 184 -25.68 8.28 -1.41
N ASN A 185 -25.08 8.91 -2.43
CA ASN A 185 -25.60 9.07 -3.80
C ASN A 185 -24.94 8.07 -4.76
N GLN A 186 -24.23 7.07 -4.23
CA GLN A 186 -23.50 6.05 -4.98
C GLN A 186 -22.36 6.60 -5.85
N GLN A 187 -21.88 7.82 -5.56
CA GLN A 187 -20.76 8.45 -6.25
C GLN A 187 -19.45 8.13 -5.55
N ILE A 188 -18.41 7.90 -6.34
CA ILE A 188 -17.06 7.63 -5.83
C ILE A 188 -16.36 8.93 -5.49
N VAL A 189 -15.76 8.99 -4.30
CA VAL A 189 -14.98 10.12 -3.81
C VAL A 189 -13.54 9.66 -3.59
N LEU A 190 -12.65 10.09 -4.49
CA LEU A 190 -11.21 9.75 -4.48
C LEU A 190 -10.45 10.48 -3.36
N LEU A 191 -9.47 9.81 -2.75
CA LEU A 191 -8.68 10.31 -1.64
C LEU A 191 -7.18 10.05 -1.89
N PRO A 192 -6.38 11.06 -2.29
CA PRO A 192 -6.77 12.41 -2.71
C PRO A 192 -7.49 12.43 -4.08
N TYR A 193 -8.01 13.60 -4.47
CA TYR A 193 -8.62 13.78 -5.80
C TYR A 193 -7.61 13.54 -6.93
N ARG A 194 -8.05 12.83 -7.97
CA ARG A 194 -7.34 12.65 -9.25
C ARG A 194 -8.33 12.77 -10.41
N ASP A 195 -7.85 13.13 -11.59
CA ASP A 195 -8.62 13.08 -12.84
C ASP A 195 -8.82 11.62 -13.28
N ILE A 196 -9.57 10.85 -12.49
CA ILE A 196 -9.88 9.45 -12.78
C ILE A 196 -11.36 9.29 -12.50
N LYS A 197 -12.07 8.68 -13.44
CA LYS A 197 -13.47 8.35 -13.26
C LYS A 197 -13.59 6.88 -12.86
N ILE A 198 -13.97 6.62 -11.61
CA ILE A 198 -14.35 5.28 -11.18
C ILE A 198 -15.87 5.24 -11.10
N THR A 199 -16.46 4.20 -11.65
CA THR A 199 -17.86 3.85 -11.51
C THR A 199 -17.96 2.44 -10.99
N TRP A 200 -19.01 2.19 -10.23
CA TRP A 200 -19.37 0.86 -9.77
C TRP A 200 -20.83 0.61 -10.12
N MET A 201 -21.16 -0.61 -10.52
CA MET A 201 -22.53 -0.97 -10.89
C MET A 201 -23.08 -1.97 -9.87
N PRO A 202 -24.14 -1.62 -9.12
CA PRO A 202 -24.88 -2.58 -8.35
C PRO A 202 -25.82 -3.39 -9.28
N LEU A 203 -25.40 -4.63 -9.54
CA LEU A 203 -26.19 -5.85 -9.79
C LEU A 203 -27.18 -5.92 -10.97
N ILE A 204 -26.83 -6.73 -11.98
CA ILE A 204 -27.80 -7.54 -12.76
C ILE A 204 -27.82 -9.01 -12.25
N ASP A 205 -26.72 -9.51 -11.66
CA ASP A 205 -26.56 -10.95 -11.30
C ASP A 205 -25.96 -11.23 -9.89
N GLY A 206 -25.93 -10.26 -8.97
CA GLY A 206 -25.39 -10.48 -7.60
C GLY A 206 -23.89 -10.24 -7.40
N ASN A 207 -23.12 -9.87 -8.43
CA ASN A 207 -21.70 -9.50 -8.32
C ASN A 207 -21.47 -7.98 -8.55
N MET A 208 -20.62 -7.37 -7.71
CA MET A 208 -20.15 -5.99 -7.84
C MET A 208 -19.00 -5.90 -8.86
N TYR A 209 -19.01 -4.88 -9.72
CA TYR A 209 -17.94 -4.59 -10.68
C TYR A 209 -17.55 -3.12 -10.62
N PHE A 210 -16.27 -2.84 -10.91
CA PHE A 210 -15.75 -1.48 -11.02
C PHE A 210 -15.22 -1.23 -12.43
N THR A 211 -15.51 -0.06 -12.96
CA THR A 211 -14.89 0.46 -14.18
C THR A 211 -14.17 1.75 -13.87
N MET A 212 -12.86 1.77 -14.11
CA MET A 212 -12.00 2.93 -13.97
C MET A 212 -11.59 3.44 -15.35
N VAL A 213 -11.71 4.75 -15.58
CA VAL A 213 -11.29 5.43 -16.81
C VAL A 213 -10.27 6.51 -16.47
N THR A 214 -9.09 6.42 -17.07
CA THR A 214 -7.98 7.38 -16.90
C THR A 214 -8.11 8.57 -17.87
N PRO A 215 -7.38 9.68 -17.68
CA PRO A 215 -7.46 10.90 -18.54
C PRO A 215 -7.11 10.68 -20.01
N ASP A 216 -6.46 9.57 -20.35
CA ASP A 216 -6.16 9.16 -21.72
C ASP A 216 -7.30 8.37 -22.37
N GLY A 217 -8.35 8.05 -21.61
CA GLY A 217 -9.50 7.23 -21.98
C GLY A 217 -9.28 5.72 -21.88
N THR A 218 -8.15 5.26 -21.36
CA THR A 218 -7.93 3.83 -21.08
C THR A 218 -8.90 3.36 -20.01
N GLN A 219 -9.58 2.24 -20.27
CA GLN A 219 -10.57 1.70 -19.34
C GLN A 219 -10.05 0.43 -18.70
N TYR A 220 -10.20 0.32 -17.38
CA TYR A 220 -9.83 -0.82 -16.56
C TYR A 220 -11.10 -1.38 -15.91
N ILE A 221 -11.41 -2.64 -16.20
CA ILE A 221 -12.62 -3.31 -15.70
C ILE A 221 -12.20 -4.35 -14.66
N PHE A 222 -12.78 -4.27 -13.46
CA PHE A 222 -12.52 -5.17 -12.34
C PHE A 222 -13.78 -5.98 -12.06
N GLY A 223 -13.62 -7.30 -12.00
CA GLY A 223 -14.77 -8.20 -11.90
C GLY A 223 -14.54 -9.60 -11.36
N SER A 224 -13.30 -10.00 -11.14
CA SER A 224 -12.99 -11.28 -10.49
C SER A 224 -12.83 -11.05 -8.99
N THR A 225 -13.65 -11.70 -8.16
CA THR A 225 -13.75 -11.42 -6.72
C THR A 225 -13.01 -12.41 -5.82
N ASP A 226 -12.39 -11.88 -4.77
CA ASP A 226 -11.93 -12.63 -3.58
C ASP A 226 -12.95 -12.53 -2.46
N TRP A 227 -12.98 -13.55 -1.59
CA TRP A 227 -13.84 -13.59 -0.41
C TRP A 227 -13.01 -13.76 0.86
N THR A 228 -13.34 -12.97 1.89
CA THR A 228 -12.77 -13.14 3.23
C THR A 228 -13.85 -13.71 4.14
N ILE A 229 -13.49 -14.77 4.87
CA ILE A 229 -14.30 -15.37 5.93
C ILE A 229 -13.55 -15.18 7.25
N SER A 230 -14.19 -14.55 8.24
CA SER A 230 -13.59 -14.30 9.56
C SER A 230 -14.43 -14.95 10.66
N VAL A 231 -13.79 -15.81 11.46
CA VAL A 231 -14.40 -16.48 12.62
C VAL A 231 -13.60 -16.15 13.89
N SER A 232 -14.27 -15.69 14.95
CA SER A 232 -13.62 -15.36 16.23
C SER A 232 -13.94 -16.37 17.33
N SER A 233 -12.93 -16.81 18.09
CA SER A 233 -13.11 -17.74 19.20
C SER A 233 -13.87 -17.17 20.40
N CYS A 234 -14.04 -15.84 20.46
CA CYS A 234 -14.75 -15.15 21.54
C CYS A 234 -16.24 -14.93 21.23
N GLY A 235 -16.76 -15.49 20.14
CA GLY A 235 -18.12 -15.27 19.66
C GLY A 235 -18.22 -14.06 18.72
N GLY A 236 -19.37 -13.93 18.05
CA GLY A 236 -19.62 -13.01 16.94
C GLY A 236 -20.31 -13.73 15.78
N SER A 237 -20.95 -13.00 14.86
CA SER A 237 -21.43 -13.58 13.60
C SER A 237 -20.26 -13.82 12.64
N ASP A 238 -20.27 -14.94 11.92
CA ASP A 238 -19.33 -15.16 10.82
C ASP A 238 -19.51 -14.04 9.78
N GLU A 239 -18.43 -13.35 9.45
CA GLU A 239 -18.45 -12.32 8.42
C GLU A 239 -17.92 -12.91 7.11
N ILE A 240 -18.77 -12.94 6.09
CA ILE A 240 -18.44 -13.35 4.73
C ILE A 240 -18.72 -12.17 3.82
N TYR A 241 -17.70 -11.67 3.15
CA TYR A 241 -17.85 -10.51 2.28
C TYR A 241 -16.79 -10.52 1.17
N PRO A 242 -17.10 -9.98 -0.03
CA PRO A 242 -16.10 -9.85 -1.09
C PRO A 242 -15.04 -8.85 -0.63
N SER A 243 -13.75 -9.19 -0.63
CA SER A 243 -12.70 -8.30 -0.09
C SER A 243 -11.84 -7.64 -1.15
N SER A 244 -11.88 -8.14 -2.39
CA SER A 244 -11.13 -7.57 -3.52
C SER A 244 -11.75 -7.92 -4.88
N TRP A 245 -11.51 -7.06 -5.87
CA TRP A 245 -11.90 -7.20 -7.28
C TRP A 245 -10.66 -7.04 -8.16
N TYR A 246 -10.29 -8.08 -8.89
CA TYR A 246 -9.14 -8.08 -9.79
C TYR A 246 -9.54 -7.62 -11.20
N LEU A 247 -8.58 -6.97 -11.86
CA LEU A 247 -8.64 -6.48 -13.22
C LEU A 247 -8.87 -7.64 -14.19
N THR A 248 -9.99 -7.65 -14.90
CA THR A 248 -10.31 -8.68 -15.89
C THR A 248 -10.06 -8.20 -17.32
N GLN A 249 -10.10 -6.89 -17.57
CA GLN A 249 -9.94 -6.35 -18.92
C GLN A 249 -9.40 -4.91 -18.91
N ILE A 250 -8.52 -4.60 -19.86
CA ILE A 250 -8.14 -3.24 -20.24
C ILE A 250 -8.66 -2.98 -21.66
N ILE A 251 -9.34 -1.84 -21.87
CA ILE A 251 -9.80 -1.39 -23.19
C ILE A 251 -9.04 -0.13 -23.58
N LEU A 252 -8.35 -0.19 -24.71
CA LEU A 252 -7.53 0.91 -25.20
C LEU A 252 -8.38 2.00 -25.90
N PRO A 253 -8.11 3.29 -25.68
CA PRO A 253 -8.99 4.39 -26.09
C PRO A 253 -9.08 4.60 -27.61
N LYS A 254 -7.94 4.50 -28.31
CA LYS A 254 -7.78 4.71 -29.75
C LYS A 254 -8.12 3.42 -30.50
N SER A 255 -7.42 2.31 -30.27
CA SER A 255 -7.61 1.10 -31.08
C SER A 255 -8.84 0.27 -30.72
N LYS A 256 -9.43 0.49 -29.53
CA LYS A 256 -10.46 -0.37 -28.92
C LYS A 256 -10.04 -1.83 -28.75
N ARG A 257 -8.73 -2.12 -28.81
CA ARG A 257 -8.19 -3.44 -28.51
C ARG A 257 -8.30 -3.71 -27.02
N THR A 258 -8.45 -4.99 -26.69
CA THR A 258 -8.55 -5.46 -25.30
C THR A 258 -7.26 -6.16 -24.87
N ILE A 259 -6.97 -6.07 -23.58
CA ILE A 259 -6.01 -6.92 -22.88
C ILE A 259 -6.80 -7.63 -21.80
N ASP A 260 -6.84 -8.95 -21.87
CA ASP A 260 -7.76 -9.79 -21.09
C ASP A 260 -6.99 -10.61 -20.05
N PHE A 261 -7.51 -10.64 -18.82
CA PHE A 261 -6.90 -11.29 -17.67
C PHE A 261 -7.83 -12.42 -17.19
N THR A 262 -7.28 -13.61 -16.98
CA THR A 262 -8.02 -14.73 -16.40
C THR A 262 -7.41 -15.15 -15.09
N TYR A 263 -8.26 -15.55 -14.15
CA TYR A 263 -7.88 -15.92 -12.79
C TYR A 263 -8.40 -17.30 -12.45
N GLU A 264 -7.77 -17.92 -11.45
CA GLU A 264 -8.20 -19.16 -10.83
C GLU A 264 -8.32 -18.96 -9.32
N LEU A 265 -9.46 -19.37 -8.76
CA LEU A 265 -9.74 -19.24 -7.33
C LEU A 265 -8.96 -20.31 -6.55
N ASP A 266 -8.17 -19.86 -5.60
CA ASP A 266 -7.45 -20.70 -4.65
C ASP A 266 -8.39 -21.23 -3.54
N LYS A 267 -7.99 -22.31 -2.88
CA LYS A 267 -8.82 -23.12 -1.97
C LYS A 267 -9.02 -22.53 -0.56
N GLY A 268 -8.68 -21.25 -0.37
CA GLY A 268 -8.85 -20.53 0.89
C GLY A 268 -7.60 -20.58 1.78
N LEU A 269 -6.77 -19.54 1.70
CA LEU A 269 -5.52 -19.43 2.47
C LEU A 269 -5.83 -19.02 3.93
N PRO A 270 -5.32 -19.76 4.95
CA PRO A 270 -5.54 -19.40 6.34
C PRO A 270 -4.70 -18.18 6.76
N ALA A 271 -5.33 -17.26 7.49
CA ALA A 271 -4.73 -16.02 7.98
C ALA A 271 -5.05 -15.79 9.48
N PRO A 272 -4.52 -16.64 10.37
CA PRO A 272 -4.84 -16.55 11.79
C PRO A 272 -4.29 -15.26 12.42
N SER A 273 -5.02 -14.70 13.37
CA SER A 273 -4.56 -13.60 14.21
C SER A 273 -5.04 -13.77 15.65
N VAL A 274 -4.42 -13.03 16.57
CA VAL A 274 -4.78 -13.08 17.99
C VAL A 274 -4.98 -11.67 18.51
N THR A 275 -6.02 -11.51 19.32
CA THR A 275 -6.39 -10.24 19.97
C THR A 275 -6.67 -10.50 21.43
N GLN A 276 -6.35 -9.55 22.30
CA GLN A 276 -6.61 -9.62 23.73
C GLN A 276 -7.31 -8.36 24.19
N THR A 277 -8.28 -8.54 25.07
CA THR A 277 -9.01 -7.46 25.70
C THR A 277 -9.06 -7.75 27.19
N GLU A 278 -8.72 -6.77 28.01
CA GLU A 278 -8.87 -6.85 29.46
C GLU A 278 -9.90 -5.81 29.91
N THR A 279 -10.78 -6.23 30.81
CA THR A 279 -11.83 -5.38 31.38
C THR A 279 -11.69 -5.35 32.89
N SER A 280 -11.70 -4.16 33.49
CA SER A 280 -11.67 -3.97 34.94
C SER A 280 -12.59 -2.84 35.36
N SER A 281 -13.01 -2.83 36.63
CA SER A 281 -13.76 -1.72 37.24
C SER A 281 -13.19 -1.50 38.65
N PRO A 282 -13.06 -0.26 39.16
CA PRO A 282 -12.73 -0.07 40.57
C PRO A 282 -13.81 -0.76 41.40
N SER A 283 -13.43 -1.49 42.45
CA SER A 283 -14.40 -2.13 43.34
C SER A 283 -15.26 -1.07 44.02
N VAL A 284 -16.44 -0.79 43.47
CA VAL A 284 -17.45 0.05 44.13
C VAL A 284 -18.21 -0.85 45.10
N LEU A 285 -17.84 -0.79 46.38
CA LEU A 285 -18.59 -1.42 47.46
C LEU A 285 -19.56 -0.38 48.02
N VAL A 286 -20.86 -0.66 47.91
CA VAL A 286 -21.88 0.10 48.64
C VAL A 286 -22.34 -0.77 49.80
N SER A 287 -22.12 -0.29 51.03
CA SER A 287 -22.44 -1.03 52.27
C SER A 287 -21.83 -2.44 52.33
N GLY A 288 -20.65 -2.66 51.73
CA GLY A 288 -19.92 -3.94 51.75
C GLY A 288 -20.42 -4.99 50.75
N VAL A 289 -21.36 -4.65 49.87
CA VAL A 289 -21.89 -5.56 48.84
C VAL A 289 -21.43 -5.10 47.46
N SER A 290 -20.97 -6.03 46.63
CA SER A 290 -20.61 -5.77 45.22
C SER A 290 -21.86 -5.48 44.40
N ILE A 291 -21.80 -4.45 43.53
CA ILE A 291 -22.86 -4.18 42.55
C ILE A 291 -22.99 -5.40 41.62
N GLN A 292 -24.17 -5.99 41.56
CA GLN A 292 -24.43 -7.17 40.71
C GLN A 292 -24.24 -6.82 39.23
N GLY A 293 -23.44 -7.61 38.51
CA GLY A 293 -23.16 -7.39 37.09
C GLY A 293 -22.05 -6.37 36.79
N CYS A 294 -21.43 -5.76 37.80
CA CYS A 294 -20.17 -5.06 37.65
C CYS A 294 -18.98 -6.03 37.72
N PRO A 295 -17.97 -5.92 36.84
CA PRO A 295 -16.71 -6.61 37.04
C PRO A 295 -16.10 -6.20 38.39
N GLY A 296 -15.42 -7.13 39.05
CA GLY A 296 -14.67 -6.82 40.27
C GLY A 296 -13.42 -5.96 39.99
N ALA A 297 -12.75 -5.54 41.07
CA ALA A 297 -11.44 -4.88 41.00
C ALA A 297 -10.37 -5.71 40.28
N THR A 298 -10.52 -7.04 40.25
CA THR A 298 -9.61 -7.94 39.54
C THR A 298 -9.88 -7.87 38.03
N PRO A 299 -8.89 -7.50 37.20
CA PRO A 299 -9.05 -7.46 35.76
C PRO A 299 -9.41 -8.83 35.18
N THR A 300 -10.37 -8.86 34.26
CA THR A 300 -10.76 -10.05 33.50
C THR A 300 -10.14 -9.99 32.11
N LEU A 301 -9.21 -10.91 31.83
CA LEU A 301 -8.56 -11.03 30.54
C LEU A 301 -9.34 -11.97 29.61
N SER A 302 -9.68 -11.49 28.42
CA SER A 302 -10.22 -12.26 27.32
C SER A 302 -9.19 -12.34 26.19
N THR A 303 -8.91 -13.55 25.71
CA THR A 303 -8.00 -13.80 24.58
C THR A 303 -8.78 -14.43 23.43
N CYS A 304 -8.81 -13.74 22.29
CA CYS A 304 -9.58 -14.11 21.12
C CYS A 304 -8.65 -14.51 19.99
N TYR A 305 -8.76 -15.77 19.56
CA TYR A 305 -8.12 -16.29 18.37
C TYR A 305 -9.08 -16.11 17.20
N ASN A 306 -8.66 -15.31 16.21
CA ASN A 306 -9.41 -15.08 14.99
C ASN A 306 -8.84 -15.97 13.90
N ASN A 307 -9.64 -16.90 13.40
CA ASN A 307 -9.28 -17.72 12.26
C ASN A 307 -9.91 -17.11 11.01
N ARG A 308 -9.07 -16.62 10.10
CA ARG A 308 -9.52 -16.06 8.83
C ARG A 308 -9.16 -17.01 7.71
N VAL A 309 -10.05 -17.15 6.74
CA VAL A 309 -9.81 -17.91 5.50
C VAL A 309 -10.07 -16.96 4.34
N CYS A 310 -9.05 -16.77 3.51
CA CYS A 310 -9.12 -15.87 2.36
C CYS A 310 -9.14 -16.71 1.07
N GLN A 311 -10.28 -16.76 0.39
CA GLN A 311 -10.38 -17.35 -0.94
C GLN A 311 -9.86 -16.33 -1.95
N GLN A 312 -8.63 -16.55 -2.42
CA GLN A 312 -7.88 -15.60 -3.23
C GLN A 312 -7.83 -16.00 -4.71
N GLN A 313 -7.88 -15.02 -5.60
CA GLN A 313 -7.67 -15.20 -7.02
C GLN A 313 -6.16 -15.23 -7.32
N THR A 314 -5.77 -16.14 -8.20
CA THR A 314 -4.42 -16.23 -8.76
C THR A 314 -4.47 -15.96 -10.25
N LEU A 315 -3.62 -15.05 -10.74
CA LEU A 315 -3.61 -14.67 -12.15
C LEU A 315 -3.10 -15.85 -12.98
N LYS A 316 -3.86 -16.31 -13.97
CA LYS A 316 -3.53 -17.48 -14.79
C LYS A 316 -2.97 -17.09 -16.15
N THR A 317 -3.63 -16.15 -16.84
CA THR A 317 -3.17 -15.67 -18.15
C THR A 317 -3.46 -14.20 -18.37
N ILE A 318 -2.56 -13.53 -19.09
CA ILE A 318 -2.84 -12.24 -19.74
C ILE A 318 -2.79 -12.46 -21.24
N THR A 319 -3.87 -12.16 -21.96
CA THR A 319 -3.94 -12.26 -23.41
C THR A 319 -4.04 -10.87 -24.01
N PHE A 320 -3.25 -10.60 -25.04
CA PHE A 320 -3.22 -9.30 -25.70
C PHE A 320 -2.94 -9.45 -27.20
N PRO A 321 -3.17 -8.42 -28.02
CA PRO A 321 -2.95 -8.49 -29.46
C PRO A 321 -1.51 -8.90 -29.81
N GLY A 322 -1.35 -10.13 -30.32
CA GLY A 322 -0.06 -10.71 -30.73
C GLY A 322 0.67 -11.50 -29.65
N GLY A 323 0.11 -11.64 -28.44
CA GLY A 323 0.82 -12.28 -27.33
C GLY A 323 -0.05 -12.82 -26.21
N LYS A 324 0.57 -13.69 -25.41
CA LYS A 324 0.01 -14.26 -24.19
C LYS A 324 1.11 -14.38 -23.14
N VAL A 325 0.79 -14.08 -21.89
CA VAL A 325 1.62 -14.39 -20.72
C VAL A 325 0.87 -15.42 -19.88
N THR A 326 1.54 -16.50 -19.50
CA THR A 326 0.99 -17.58 -18.67
C THR A 326 1.72 -17.62 -17.33
N PHE A 327 0.98 -17.76 -16.23
CA PHE A 327 1.49 -17.83 -14.87
C PHE A 327 1.19 -19.23 -14.32
N ASN A 328 2.23 -19.94 -13.90
CA ASN A 328 2.10 -21.32 -13.43
C ASN A 328 2.44 -21.40 -11.94
N TYR A 329 1.63 -22.10 -11.15
CA TYR A 329 1.77 -22.21 -9.69
C TYR A 329 1.98 -23.67 -9.30
N ASN A 330 3.24 -24.13 -9.32
CA ASN A 330 3.59 -25.53 -9.04
C ASN A 330 4.50 -25.70 -7.82
N THR A 331 4.96 -24.61 -7.20
CA THR A 331 5.87 -24.69 -6.05
C THR A 331 5.08 -24.82 -4.75
N VAL A 332 5.12 -25.99 -4.11
CA VAL A 332 4.40 -26.23 -2.85
C VAL A 332 4.88 -25.27 -1.75
N ARG A 333 3.93 -24.60 -1.10
CA ARG A 333 4.16 -23.78 0.09
C ARG A 333 4.15 -24.65 1.34
N THR A 334 5.20 -24.52 2.14
CA THR A 334 5.34 -25.23 3.43
C THR A 334 5.19 -24.32 4.65
N ASP A 335 5.04 -23.01 4.44
CA ASP A 335 4.83 -22.00 5.49
C ASP A 335 3.38 -21.93 5.98
N VAL A 336 2.46 -22.53 5.23
CA VAL A 336 1.03 -22.60 5.52
C VAL A 336 0.57 -24.05 5.53
N THR A 337 -0.24 -24.42 6.53
CA THR A 337 -0.81 -25.75 6.63
C THR A 337 -2.22 -25.75 6.03
N ASN A 338 -2.51 -26.72 5.15
CA ASN A 338 -3.85 -26.96 4.65
C ASN A 338 -4.48 -28.13 5.40
N SER A 339 -5.73 -28.00 5.85
CA SER A 339 -6.52 -29.11 6.41
C SER A 339 -7.03 -30.08 5.34
N SER A 340 -6.96 -29.70 4.06
CA SER A 340 -7.25 -30.55 2.90
C SER A 340 -6.00 -31.30 2.43
N SER A 341 -6.18 -32.37 1.64
CA SER A 341 -5.08 -33.17 1.07
C SER A 341 -4.29 -32.48 -0.06
N ASP A 342 -4.67 -31.26 -0.45
CA ASP A 342 -4.06 -30.51 -1.57
C ASP A 342 -3.27 -29.30 -1.05
N PRO A 343 -1.95 -29.17 -1.33
CA PRO A 343 -1.15 -28.05 -0.82
C PRO A 343 -1.47 -26.71 -1.48
N PHE A 344 -1.03 -25.61 -0.86
CA PHE A 344 -1.00 -24.29 -1.49
C PHE A 344 0.25 -24.14 -2.36
N TYR A 345 0.17 -23.30 -3.40
CA TYR A 345 1.24 -23.14 -4.37
C TYR A 345 1.73 -21.68 -4.52
N ALA A 346 3.04 -21.53 -4.64
CA ALA A 346 3.72 -20.31 -5.08
C ALA A 346 3.97 -20.35 -6.59
N LEU A 347 4.19 -19.19 -7.19
CA LEU A 347 4.43 -19.03 -8.61
C LEU A 347 5.72 -19.76 -9.00
N SER A 348 5.66 -20.77 -9.86
CA SER A 348 6.85 -21.49 -10.34
C SER A 348 7.52 -20.78 -11.51
N ASP A 349 6.71 -20.31 -12.46
CA ASP A 349 7.21 -19.66 -13.66
C ASP A 349 6.19 -18.74 -14.33
N ILE A 350 6.71 -17.80 -15.11
CA ILE A 350 5.98 -16.96 -16.05
C ILE A 350 6.49 -17.26 -17.45
N THR A 351 5.60 -17.65 -18.35
CA THR A 351 5.92 -17.97 -19.74
C THR A 351 5.34 -16.92 -20.68
N TYR A 352 6.19 -16.31 -21.51
CA TYR A 352 5.77 -15.42 -22.59
C TYR A 352 5.61 -16.21 -23.88
N SER A 353 4.51 -16.00 -24.58
CA SER A 353 4.22 -16.65 -25.85
C SER A 353 3.73 -15.61 -26.87
N SER A 354 4.14 -15.77 -28.13
CA SER A 354 3.64 -14.97 -29.25
C SER A 354 2.64 -15.77 -30.06
N GLY A 355 1.58 -15.13 -30.57
CA GLY A 355 0.58 -15.84 -31.33
C GLY A 355 -0.63 -15.00 -31.72
N PHE A 356 -1.46 -15.60 -32.57
CA PHE A 356 -2.71 -15.01 -33.06
C PHE A 356 -3.78 -16.11 -33.13
N ASN A 357 -5.06 -15.71 -33.11
CA ASN A 357 -6.21 -16.62 -33.27
C ASN A 357 -6.17 -17.84 -32.33
N ASN A 358 -5.79 -17.60 -31.07
CA ASN A 358 -5.65 -18.63 -30.02
C ASN A 358 -4.57 -19.70 -30.26
N VAL A 359 -3.67 -19.50 -31.22
CA VAL A 359 -2.49 -20.34 -31.44
C VAL A 359 -1.26 -19.56 -30.98
N TYR A 360 -0.56 -20.06 -29.96
CA TYR A 360 0.58 -19.40 -29.33
C TYR A 360 1.80 -20.31 -29.29
N THR A 361 2.97 -19.71 -29.46
CA THR A 361 4.28 -20.36 -29.35
C THR A 361 5.09 -19.67 -28.26
N ASP A 362 5.64 -20.44 -27.33
CA ASP A 362 6.46 -19.93 -26.24
C ASP A 362 7.75 -19.28 -26.76
N LEU A 363 8.16 -18.19 -26.10
CA LEU A 363 9.35 -17.40 -26.43
C LEU A 363 10.42 -17.54 -25.35
N ASN A 364 10.07 -17.26 -24.10
CA ASN A 364 10.98 -17.29 -22.95
C ASN A 364 10.20 -17.44 -21.64
N LYS A 365 10.95 -17.67 -20.55
CA LYS A 365 10.41 -17.91 -19.21
C LYS A 365 11.17 -17.13 -18.15
N TYR A 366 10.47 -16.83 -17.06
CA TYR A 366 11.08 -16.47 -15.77
C TYR A 366 10.77 -17.58 -14.78
N LEU A 367 11.81 -18.16 -14.19
CA LEU A 367 11.73 -19.24 -13.22
C LEU A 367 11.96 -18.68 -11.81
N PHE A 368 11.10 -19.07 -10.88
CA PHE A 368 11.13 -18.57 -9.50
C PHE A 368 11.62 -19.67 -8.56
N THR A 369 12.47 -19.32 -7.62
CA THR A 369 13.00 -20.25 -6.61
C THR A 369 12.79 -19.67 -5.22
N TYR A 370 12.38 -20.54 -4.30
CA TYR A 370 11.99 -20.15 -2.95
C TYR A 370 12.74 -20.97 -1.90
N THR A 371 12.78 -20.42 -0.69
CA THR A 371 13.10 -21.15 0.54
C THR A 371 12.02 -20.87 1.57
N THR A 372 11.88 -21.75 2.55
CA THR A 372 10.84 -21.64 3.58
C THR A 372 11.38 -22.01 4.96
N PRO A 373 12.26 -21.19 5.57
CA PRO A 373 12.73 -21.44 6.93
C PRO A 373 11.58 -21.32 7.94
N VAL A 374 10.73 -20.30 7.78
CA VAL A 374 9.50 -20.09 8.55
C VAL A 374 8.40 -19.47 7.69
N ARG A 375 8.76 -18.53 6.82
CA ARG A 375 7.87 -17.90 5.82
C ARG A 375 8.39 -18.21 4.41
N LEU A 376 7.51 -18.20 3.40
CA LEU A 376 7.93 -18.34 2.00
C LEU A 376 8.77 -17.12 1.59
N MET A 377 10.01 -17.35 1.16
CA MET A 377 10.94 -16.30 0.71
C MET A 377 11.45 -16.59 -0.70
N LEU A 378 11.38 -15.59 -1.57
CA LEU A 378 11.91 -15.67 -2.93
C LEU A 378 13.44 -15.52 -2.90
N THR A 379 14.20 -16.51 -3.34
CA THR A 379 15.67 -16.48 -3.32
C THR A 379 16.28 -16.21 -4.69
N LYS A 380 15.57 -16.55 -5.76
CA LYS A 380 16.10 -16.41 -7.12
C LYS A 380 14.98 -16.20 -8.15
N VAL A 381 15.24 -15.33 -9.11
CA VAL A 381 14.46 -15.20 -10.34
C VAL A 381 15.40 -15.39 -11.51
N SER A 382 15.20 -16.44 -12.30
CA SER A 382 16.08 -16.79 -13.41
C SER A 382 15.37 -16.53 -14.74
N GLN A 383 16.01 -15.79 -15.63
CA GLN A 383 15.54 -15.69 -17.01
C GLN A 383 16.05 -16.92 -17.79
N ALA A 384 15.14 -17.60 -18.48
CA ALA A 384 15.43 -18.84 -19.18
C ALA A 384 14.76 -18.88 -20.56
N ASP A 385 15.29 -19.74 -21.43
CA ASP A 385 14.63 -20.09 -22.69
C ASP A 385 13.44 -21.05 -22.47
N VAL A 386 12.79 -21.46 -23.57
CA VAL A 386 11.65 -22.38 -23.53
C VAL A 386 11.99 -23.78 -22.98
N ASN A 387 13.27 -24.17 -23.03
CA ASN A 387 13.81 -25.45 -22.57
C ASN A 387 14.39 -25.37 -21.15
N ASN A 388 14.15 -24.26 -20.43
CA ASN A 388 14.65 -23.99 -19.09
C ASN A 388 16.18 -23.81 -18.99
N ASN A 389 16.87 -23.51 -20.09
CA ASN A 389 18.28 -23.13 -20.01
C ASN A 389 18.37 -21.72 -19.42
N VAL A 390 18.97 -21.60 -18.24
CA VAL A 390 19.13 -20.33 -17.53
C VAL A 390 20.20 -19.49 -18.19
N ILE A 391 19.89 -18.23 -18.44
CA ILE A 391 20.81 -17.32 -19.12
C ILE A 391 21.28 -16.19 -18.19
N GLY A 392 20.46 -15.81 -17.21
CA GLY A 392 20.78 -14.81 -16.21
C GLY A 392 19.89 -14.96 -14.98
N SER A 393 20.32 -14.46 -13.84
CA SER A 393 19.55 -14.59 -12.61
C SER A 393 19.71 -13.41 -11.68
N TYR A 394 18.58 -13.00 -11.10
CA TYR A 394 18.55 -12.20 -9.88
C TYR A 394 18.67 -13.16 -8.70
N THR A 395 19.63 -12.93 -7.81
CA THR A 395 19.79 -13.70 -6.56
C THR A 395 19.59 -12.79 -5.37
N LEU A 396 18.80 -13.24 -4.40
CA LEU A 396 18.29 -12.44 -3.29
C LEU A 396 18.82 -13.01 -1.97
N SER A 397 19.40 -12.15 -1.13
CA SER A 397 19.88 -12.53 0.20
C SER A 397 19.13 -11.75 1.29
N TYR A 398 18.76 -12.45 2.36
CA TYR A 398 17.95 -11.91 3.45
C TYR A 398 18.71 -11.99 4.77
N ASN A 399 18.28 -11.19 5.73
CA ASN A 399 18.75 -11.29 7.11
C ASN A 399 18.51 -12.70 7.67
N SER A 400 19.47 -13.21 8.43
CA SER A 400 19.45 -14.56 9.00
C SER A 400 18.53 -14.72 10.23
N THR A 401 18.03 -13.62 10.80
CA THR A 401 17.04 -13.68 11.88
C THR A 401 15.67 -14.02 11.28
N HIS A 402 15.00 -15.02 11.83
CA HIS A 402 13.69 -15.44 11.34
C HIS A 402 12.55 -14.91 12.22
N LEU A 403 11.41 -14.61 11.59
CA LEU A 403 10.18 -14.28 12.28
C LEU A 403 9.67 -15.46 13.12
N PRO A 404 8.98 -15.20 14.25
CA PRO A 404 8.31 -16.23 15.02
C PRO A 404 7.02 -16.71 14.32
N ALA A 405 6.24 -17.57 14.97
CA ALA A 405 4.91 -17.96 14.48
C ALA A 405 3.98 -16.74 14.30
N ILE A 406 3.03 -16.81 13.36
CA ILE A 406 2.15 -15.70 12.93
C ILE A 406 1.32 -15.09 14.07
N ASN A 407 1.02 -15.88 15.09
CA ASN A 407 0.25 -15.48 16.28
C ASN A 407 1.12 -15.23 17.52
N SER A 408 2.44 -15.06 17.35
CA SER A 408 3.35 -14.82 18.47
C SER A 408 3.06 -13.48 19.15
N PHE A 409 3.18 -13.45 20.47
CA PHE A 409 3.05 -12.22 21.27
C PHE A 409 4.32 -11.35 21.25
N SER A 410 5.44 -11.87 20.75
CA SER A 410 6.74 -11.19 20.67
C SER A 410 6.78 -10.10 19.60
N GLN A 411 5.88 -9.13 19.68
CA GLN A 411 5.79 -8.01 18.74
C GLN A 411 5.84 -6.67 19.47
N ASP A 412 6.23 -5.63 18.75
CA ASP A 412 6.15 -4.22 19.16
C ASP A 412 4.76 -3.61 18.90
N HIS A 413 4.57 -2.35 19.30
CA HIS A 413 3.33 -1.60 19.11
C HIS A 413 2.75 -1.60 17.68
N TRP A 414 3.62 -1.73 16.66
CA TRP A 414 3.26 -1.72 15.23
C TRP A 414 3.22 -3.13 14.61
N GLY A 415 3.42 -4.18 15.40
CA GLY A 415 3.35 -5.58 14.97
C GLY A 415 4.68 -6.16 14.46
N TYR A 416 5.80 -5.44 14.56
CA TYR A 416 7.11 -5.94 14.17
C TYR A 416 7.71 -6.84 15.25
N TYR A 417 8.52 -7.80 14.85
CA TYR A 417 9.19 -8.70 15.78
C TYR A 417 10.17 -7.94 16.68
N ASN A 418 10.05 -8.11 18.00
CA ASN A 418 10.91 -7.44 18.97
C ASN A 418 11.77 -8.38 19.83
N GLY A 419 11.63 -9.70 19.64
CA GLY A 419 12.41 -10.72 20.37
C GLY A 419 12.11 -10.85 21.86
N ALA A 420 11.18 -10.06 22.40
CA ALA A 420 10.79 -10.14 23.81
C ALA A 420 9.93 -11.38 24.06
N LYS A 421 10.13 -12.08 25.19
CA LYS A 421 9.28 -13.20 25.61
C LYS A 421 7.98 -12.68 26.23
N ASN A 422 7.08 -12.22 25.36
CA ASN A 422 5.79 -11.71 25.77
C ASN A 422 4.80 -12.85 26.00
N TYR A 423 4.00 -12.73 27.06
CA TYR A 423 2.86 -13.62 27.35
C TYR A 423 1.51 -12.93 27.11
N SER A 424 1.55 -11.66 26.73
CA SER A 424 0.40 -10.82 26.43
C SER A 424 0.77 -9.78 25.37
N LEU A 425 -0.19 -9.41 24.53
CA LEU A 425 -0.13 -8.30 23.60
C LEU A 425 -0.59 -6.96 24.22
N LEU A 426 -1.22 -7.00 25.40
CA LEU A 426 -1.58 -5.80 26.14
C LEU A 426 -0.28 -5.13 26.63
N PRO A 427 -0.03 -3.84 26.34
CA PRO A 427 1.13 -3.14 26.89
C PRO A 427 0.97 -2.92 28.40
N SER A 428 2.07 -2.99 29.16
CA SER A 428 2.05 -2.70 30.60
C SER A 428 1.56 -1.27 30.89
N ASP A 429 0.82 -1.07 31.99
CA ASP A 429 0.45 0.26 32.50
C ASP A 429 0.76 0.41 34.01
N SER A 430 0.36 1.52 34.62
CA SER A 430 0.65 1.84 36.02
C SER A 430 -0.04 0.94 37.06
N VAL A 431 -0.98 0.08 36.64
CA VAL A 431 -1.83 -0.73 37.55
C VAL A 431 -1.79 -2.21 37.16
N THR A 432 -1.47 -2.53 35.91
CA THR A 432 -1.68 -3.86 35.33
C THR A 432 -0.52 -4.25 34.43
N SER A 433 -0.07 -5.50 34.59
CA SER A 433 1.01 -6.06 33.77
C SER A 433 0.63 -6.23 32.31
N GLY A 434 1.66 -6.30 31.46
CA GLY A 434 1.51 -6.49 30.02
C GLY A 434 2.82 -6.97 29.37
N GLY A 435 2.80 -7.14 28.05
CA GLY A 435 3.99 -7.44 27.24
C GLY A 435 4.92 -6.24 27.08
N ASP A 436 6.19 -6.51 26.78
CA ASP A 436 7.13 -5.51 26.28
C ASP A 436 6.82 -5.26 24.80
N ARG A 437 6.33 -4.06 24.50
CA ARG A 437 5.89 -3.66 23.16
C ARG A 437 6.86 -2.66 22.52
N GLU A 438 8.04 -2.47 23.11
CA GLU A 438 9.05 -1.56 22.57
C GLU A 438 9.71 -2.14 21.30
N PRO A 439 10.03 -1.31 20.29
CA PRO A 439 10.76 -1.74 19.11
C PRO A 439 12.18 -2.24 19.44
N ASN A 440 12.67 -3.23 18.69
CA ASN A 440 14.04 -3.73 18.81
C ASN A 440 14.67 -4.00 17.44
N PHE A 441 15.62 -3.13 17.05
CA PHE A 441 16.27 -3.17 15.73
C PHE A 441 16.82 -4.55 15.32
N THR A 442 17.41 -5.28 16.25
CA THR A 442 18.02 -6.60 15.97
C THR A 442 16.98 -7.58 15.43
N TYR A 443 15.76 -7.53 15.98
CA TYR A 443 14.68 -8.45 15.62
C TYR A 443 13.74 -7.88 14.56
N THR A 444 13.61 -6.54 14.47
CA THR A 444 12.81 -5.88 13.42
C THR A 444 13.37 -6.15 12.01
N LYS A 445 14.66 -6.48 11.89
CA LYS A 445 15.31 -6.91 10.64
C LYS A 445 15.03 -8.34 10.21
N ALA A 446 14.22 -9.10 10.96
CA ALA A 446 13.96 -10.50 10.61
C ALA A 446 13.40 -10.67 9.20
N ASP A 447 14.00 -11.60 8.45
CA ASP A 447 13.65 -11.96 7.07
C ASP A 447 13.61 -10.76 6.07
N ILE A 448 14.27 -9.64 6.37
CA ILE A 448 14.36 -8.47 5.46
C ILE A 448 15.39 -8.70 4.36
N LEU A 449 15.12 -8.23 3.14
CA LEU A 449 16.05 -8.30 2.01
C LEU A 449 17.27 -7.40 2.24
N GLU A 450 18.47 -7.97 2.23
CA GLU A 450 19.74 -7.26 2.44
C GLU A 450 20.52 -7.04 1.15
N SER A 451 20.39 -7.91 0.14
CA SER A 451 21.07 -7.70 -1.14
C SER A 451 20.39 -8.35 -2.35
N ILE A 452 20.64 -7.76 -3.51
CA ILE A 452 20.26 -8.28 -4.83
C ILE A 452 21.53 -8.36 -5.68
N THR A 453 21.85 -9.56 -6.16
CA THR A 453 22.84 -9.76 -7.23
C THR A 453 22.11 -9.83 -8.55
N TYR A 454 22.52 -9.00 -9.51
CA TYR A 454 21.91 -8.88 -10.83
C TYR A 454 22.43 -9.92 -11.82
N PRO A 455 21.71 -10.19 -12.91
CA PRO A 455 22.19 -11.06 -13.99
C PRO A 455 23.55 -10.67 -14.58
N THR A 456 23.94 -9.39 -14.46
CA THR A 456 25.23 -8.86 -14.91
C THR A 456 26.40 -9.18 -13.97
N GLY A 457 26.16 -9.75 -12.79
CA GLY A 457 27.17 -10.03 -11.76
C GLY A 457 27.36 -8.92 -10.74
N GLY A 458 26.99 -7.67 -11.06
CA GLY A 458 26.93 -6.58 -10.09
C GLY A 458 25.87 -6.82 -9.01
N SER A 459 25.95 -6.09 -7.90
CA SER A 459 25.01 -6.23 -6.80
C SER A 459 24.63 -4.90 -6.18
N THR A 460 23.50 -4.88 -5.47
CA THR A 460 23.12 -3.78 -4.58
C THR A 460 22.82 -4.32 -3.21
N THR A 461 23.43 -3.72 -2.19
CA THR A 461 23.29 -4.07 -0.79
C THR A 461 22.58 -2.94 -0.05
N PHE A 462 21.59 -3.29 0.76
CA PHE A 462 20.78 -2.37 1.55
C PHE A 462 21.14 -2.50 3.03
N THR A 463 21.55 -1.40 3.64
CA THR A 463 21.76 -1.30 5.09
C THR A 463 20.60 -0.52 5.69
N TYR A 464 19.95 -1.09 6.70
CA TYR A 464 18.81 -0.48 7.38
C TYR A 464 19.16 0.01 8.78
N GLU A 465 18.30 0.86 9.32
CA GLU A 465 18.26 1.25 10.73
C GLU A 465 16.80 1.40 11.21
N SER A 466 16.59 1.52 12.52
CA SER A 466 15.24 1.77 13.06
C SER A 466 14.71 3.14 12.68
N ASN A 467 13.39 3.23 12.55
CA ASN A 467 12.73 4.52 12.45
C ASN A 467 12.91 5.32 13.75
N THR A 468 13.10 6.63 13.62
CA THR A 468 13.23 7.55 14.76
C THR A 468 12.37 8.79 14.53
N TYR A 469 11.86 9.37 15.59
CA TYR A 469 11.07 10.59 15.54
C TYR A 469 11.37 11.50 16.73
N SER A 470 11.17 12.80 16.54
CA SER A 470 11.30 13.81 17.60
C SER A 470 10.02 14.59 17.85
N HIS A 471 8.96 14.31 17.09
CA HIS A 471 7.67 14.96 17.21
C HIS A 471 6.52 13.94 17.14
N TYR A 472 5.52 14.13 18.00
CA TYR A 472 4.18 13.55 17.86
C TYR A 472 3.28 14.55 17.16
N SER A 473 2.69 14.17 16.03
CA SER A 473 2.03 15.15 15.14
C SER A 473 2.93 16.36 14.83
N ASN A 474 2.39 17.46 14.30
CA ASN A 474 3.23 18.55 13.78
C ASN A 474 3.77 19.51 14.87
N SER A 475 3.48 19.30 16.17
CA SER A 475 3.75 20.33 17.20
C SER A 475 4.18 19.84 18.59
N ILE A 476 4.11 18.55 18.92
CA ILE A 476 4.46 18.07 20.26
C ILE A 476 5.84 17.43 20.21
N GLU A 477 6.83 18.07 20.81
CA GLU A 477 8.17 17.49 20.96
C GLU A 477 8.14 16.24 21.85
N VAL A 478 8.94 15.25 21.46
CA VAL A 478 9.15 14.03 22.23
C VAL A 478 9.98 14.37 23.47
N ASN A 479 9.52 13.90 24.63
CA ASN A 479 10.26 13.98 25.89
C ASN A 479 10.08 12.65 26.64
N ASP A 480 10.39 11.55 25.95
CA ASP A 480 10.16 10.20 26.46
C ASP A 480 11.27 9.80 27.44
N ALA A 481 10.92 9.06 28.48
CA ALA A 481 11.89 8.57 29.45
C ALA A 481 12.88 7.60 28.79
N VAL A 482 14.18 7.82 29.05
CA VAL A 482 15.25 6.90 28.65
C VAL A 482 15.43 5.87 29.74
N TYR A 483 15.36 4.60 29.36
CA TYR A 483 15.54 3.48 30.26
C TYR A 483 16.94 2.87 30.09
N GLN A 484 17.66 2.71 31.19
CA GLN A 484 18.87 1.89 31.24
C GLN A 484 18.56 0.56 31.91
N ILE A 485 19.05 -0.54 31.33
CA ILE A 485 19.06 -1.83 32.01
C ILE A 485 20.17 -1.81 33.05
N LEU A 486 19.80 -1.83 34.32
CA LEU A 486 20.70 -1.96 35.45
C LEU A 486 20.70 -3.41 35.93
N THR A 487 21.88 -3.86 36.37
CA THR A 487 22.02 -5.12 37.07
C THR A 487 22.51 -4.85 38.47
N ALA A 488 21.87 -5.43 39.46
CA ALA A 488 22.28 -5.41 40.85
C ALA A 488 22.53 -6.84 41.31
N SER A 489 23.77 -7.10 41.74
CA SER A 489 24.24 -8.42 42.11
C SER A 489 24.69 -8.44 43.56
N LYS A 490 24.33 -9.49 44.31
CA LYS A 490 24.87 -9.73 45.65
C LYS A 490 25.03 -11.22 45.87
N SER A 491 26.17 -11.60 46.43
CA SER A 491 26.38 -12.92 47.00
C SER A 491 26.36 -12.82 48.51
N VAL A 492 25.55 -13.64 49.15
CA VAL A 492 25.50 -13.80 50.61
C VAL A 492 25.93 -15.22 50.95
N THR A 493 26.80 -15.34 51.94
CA THR A 493 27.26 -16.64 52.46
C THR A 493 26.82 -16.74 53.93
N THR A 494 26.10 -17.79 54.29
CA THR A 494 25.76 -18.10 55.68
C THR A 494 26.72 -19.17 56.19
N GLY A 495 27.51 -18.97 57.26
CA GLY A 495 28.40 -19.99 57.86
C GLY A 495 29.75 -19.49 58.40
N VAL A 496 30.34 -20.20 59.38
CA VAL A 496 31.38 -19.71 60.32
C VAL A 496 32.83 -19.78 59.80
N ASN A 497 33.57 -18.67 59.96
CA ASN A 497 34.93 -18.64 60.51
C ASN A 497 34.98 -17.57 61.61
N GLY A 498 34.77 -17.96 62.87
CA GLY A 498 35.15 -17.21 64.07
C GLY A 498 34.37 -15.96 64.51
N ASN A 499 33.53 -15.33 63.68
CA ASN A 499 32.67 -14.22 64.11
C ASN A 499 31.28 -14.33 63.46
N THR A 500 30.24 -14.44 64.29
CA THR A 500 28.84 -14.57 63.84
C THR A 500 28.31 -13.20 63.44
N THR A 501 28.22 -12.93 62.14
CA THR A 501 27.37 -11.86 61.60
C THR A 501 26.20 -12.51 60.89
N TYR A 502 25.01 -12.44 61.49
CA TYR A 502 23.78 -12.67 60.75
C TYR A 502 23.65 -11.54 59.71
N PRO A 503 23.26 -11.82 58.46
CA PRO A 503 22.92 -10.75 57.55
C PRO A 503 21.74 -9.99 58.16
N ASP A 504 22.01 -8.78 58.67
CA ASP A 504 20.94 -7.87 59.08
C ASP A 504 20.19 -7.50 57.81
N TYR A 505 18.89 -7.81 57.79
CA TYR A 505 18.01 -7.53 56.65
C TYR A 505 18.03 -6.06 56.22
N LYS A 506 18.44 -5.14 57.09
CA LYS A 506 18.61 -3.71 56.77
C LYS A 506 19.98 -3.34 56.20
N ILE A 507 21.03 -4.09 56.53
CA ILE A 507 22.42 -3.72 56.21
C ILE A 507 22.96 -4.54 55.02
N ASP A 508 22.43 -5.74 54.77
CA ASP A 508 22.94 -6.68 53.74
C ASP A 508 22.05 -6.84 52.48
N SER A 509 20.98 -6.05 52.34
CA SER A 509 20.06 -6.09 51.20
C SER A 509 20.61 -5.41 49.93
N ILE A 510 20.31 -5.95 48.75
CA ILE A 510 20.40 -5.18 47.50
C ILE A 510 19.29 -4.14 47.52
N ILE A 511 19.64 -2.86 47.40
CA ILE A 511 18.69 -1.77 47.21
C ILE A 511 18.51 -1.57 45.70
N VAL A 512 17.30 -1.78 45.20
CA VAL A 512 16.92 -1.42 43.82
C VAL A 512 15.77 -0.42 43.85
N ASN A 513 15.96 0.70 43.16
CA ASN A 513 14.92 1.71 43.01
C ASN A 513 14.19 1.45 41.70
N ILE A 514 12.92 1.03 41.83
CA ILE A 514 12.04 0.74 40.72
C ILE A 514 11.20 1.99 40.46
N PRO A 515 11.40 2.70 39.33
CA PRO A 515 10.74 3.99 39.12
C PRO A 515 9.27 3.87 38.67
N TYR A 516 8.88 2.73 38.13
CA TYR A 516 7.54 2.42 37.62
C TYR A 516 7.35 0.91 37.60
N PHE A 517 6.10 0.47 37.53
CA PHE A 517 5.77 -0.95 37.46
C PHE A 517 6.51 -1.65 36.32
N GLN A 518 7.21 -2.74 36.62
CA GLN A 518 7.94 -3.52 35.62
C GLN A 518 8.19 -4.95 36.09
N TYR A 519 8.64 -5.81 35.16
CA TYR A 519 9.20 -7.11 35.52
C TYR A 519 10.71 -7.00 35.67
N ILE A 520 11.23 -7.47 36.79
CA ILE A 520 12.67 -7.62 37.00
C ILE A 520 13.07 -9.06 36.77
N LYS A 521 14.18 -9.26 36.06
CA LYS A 521 14.76 -10.59 35.84
C LYS A 521 15.66 -10.91 37.02
N ALA A 522 15.33 -11.94 37.79
CA ALA A 522 16.17 -12.45 38.86
C ALA A 522 16.87 -13.74 38.42
N ILE A 523 18.18 -13.83 38.56
CA ILE A 523 18.95 -15.06 38.41
C ILE A 523 19.49 -15.42 39.78
N VAL A 524 19.01 -16.54 40.34
CA VAL A 524 19.45 -17.02 41.66
C VAL A 524 20.26 -18.29 41.48
N THR A 525 21.53 -18.22 41.87
CA THR A 525 22.44 -19.37 41.89
C THR A 525 22.69 -19.77 43.34
N ARG A 526 22.36 -21.02 43.68
CA ARG A 526 22.65 -21.61 44.99
C ARG A 526 23.80 -22.60 44.86
N THR A 527 24.77 -22.53 45.75
CA THR A 527 25.87 -23.50 45.82
C THR A 527 25.91 -24.11 47.22
N SER A 528 25.75 -25.44 47.29
CA SER A 528 25.49 -26.32 48.45
C SER A 528 24.00 -26.44 48.85
N SER A 529 23.52 -27.67 49.10
CA SER A 529 22.09 -28.02 49.19
C SER A 529 21.76 -28.76 50.48
N LEU A 530 21.73 -28.06 51.61
CA LEU A 530 21.32 -28.63 52.90
C LEU A 530 20.14 -27.91 53.58
N GLY A 531 19.61 -26.84 52.99
CA GLY A 531 18.30 -26.27 53.37
C GLY A 531 18.30 -25.16 54.42
N ASN A 532 19.39 -24.38 54.59
CA ASN A 532 19.44 -23.33 55.62
C ASN A 532 18.61 -22.07 55.25
N ILE A 533 18.41 -21.84 53.95
CA ILE A 533 17.63 -20.72 53.42
C ILE A 533 16.19 -21.16 53.11
N ASN A 534 15.25 -20.66 53.93
CA ASN A 534 13.81 -20.89 53.82
C ASN A 534 13.25 -20.26 52.53
N SER A 535 13.43 -18.95 52.40
CA SER A 535 12.91 -18.18 51.27
C SER A 535 13.77 -16.96 50.98
N LEU A 536 13.73 -16.54 49.72
CA LEU A 536 14.32 -15.28 49.26
C LEU A 536 13.17 -14.45 48.71
N ILE A 537 13.02 -13.21 49.17
CA ILE A 537 11.92 -12.33 48.75
C ILE A 537 12.46 -10.96 48.35
N LEU A 538 11.74 -10.30 47.44
CA LEU A 538 11.83 -8.85 47.21
C LEU A 538 10.77 -8.17 48.04
N ARG A 539 11.15 -7.20 48.86
CA ARG A 539 10.23 -6.42 49.69
C ARG A 539 10.22 -4.97 49.24
N ASN A 540 9.05 -4.44 48.90
CA ASN A 540 8.86 -3.00 48.69
C ASN A 540 8.89 -2.31 50.05
N MET A 541 9.80 -1.34 50.23
CA MET A 541 10.00 -0.66 51.51
C MET A 541 8.94 0.41 51.79
N GLN A 542 8.18 0.84 50.78
CA GLN A 542 7.11 1.82 50.91
C GLN A 542 5.76 1.15 51.21
N THR A 543 5.41 0.08 50.48
CA THR A 543 4.10 -0.59 50.61
C THR A 543 4.15 -1.84 51.49
N GLY A 544 5.34 -2.38 51.77
CA GLY A 544 5.52 -3.63 52.49
C GLY A 544 5.23 -4.89 51.66
N ALA A 545 4.84 -4.76 50.39
CA ALA A 545 4.54 -5.88 49.50
C ALA A 545 5.77 -6.78 49.28
N THR A 546 5.56 -8.09 49.19
CA THR A 546 6.65 -9.08 49.06
C THR A 546 6.44 -10.01 47.87
N SER A 547 7.50 -10.28 47.11
CA SER A 547 7.51 -11.22 45.98
C SER A 547 8.58 -12.31 46.18
N ASN A 548 8.20 -13.58 46.09
CA ASN A 548 9.14 -14.70 46.23
C ASN A 548 10.11 -14.77 45.03
N ILE A 549 11.38 -15.05 45.32
CA ILE A 549 12.45 -15.30 44.36
C ILE A 549 12.94 -16.74 44.56
N GLY A 550 12.61 -17.63 43.63
CA GLY A 550 13.12 -19.00 43.64
C GLY A 550 14.46 -19.14 42.91
N SER A 551 15.02 -20.36 42.96
CA SER A 551 16.27 -20.71 42.27
C SER A 551 16.11 -20.68 40.73
N GLY A 552 17.20 -20.38 40.01
CA GLY A 552 17.20 -20.29 38.55
C GLY A 552 16.85 -18.89 38.04
N THR A 553 16.46 -18.78 36.76
CA THR A 553 16.05 -17.49 36.15
C THR A 553 14.54 -17.30 36.29
N GLN A 554 14.13 -16.15 36.83
CA GLN A 554 12.73 -15.78 37.06
C GLN A 554 12.45 -14.35 36.60
N TYR A 555 11.20 -14.04 36.28
CA TYR A 555 10.73 -12.68 35.99
C TYR A 555 9.65 -12.31 37.01
N ILE A 556 9.91 -11.26 37.79
CA ILE A 556 9.11 -10.92 38.96
C ILE A 556 8.48 -9.53 38.74
N PRO A 557 7.15 -9.40 38.76
CA PRO A 557 6.49 -8.10 38.68
C PRO A 557 6.70 -7.31 39.99
N VAL A 558 7.03 -6.04 39.85
CA VAL A 558 7.25 -5.10 40.95
C VAL A 558 6.69 -3.73 40.59
N ASP A 559 6.01 -3.08 41.54
CA ASP A 559 5.50 -1.70 41.42
C ASP A 559 6.65 -0.67 41.54
N SER A 560 6.33 0.62 41.37
CA SER A 560 7.30 1.66 41.71
C SER A 560 7.62 1.65 43.22
N GLY A 561 8.89 1.75 43.56
CA GLY A 561 9.34 1.84 44.95
C GLY A 561 10.78 1.38 45.13
N GLU A 562 11.29 1.56 46.34
CA GLU A 562 12.56 0.99 46.75
C GLU A 562 12.35 -0.46 47.20
N TYR A 563 13.06 -1.40 46.59
CA TYR A 563 13.00 -2.82 46.92
C TYR A 563 14.28 -3.30 47.56
N HIS A 564 14.10 -4.08 48.62
CA HIS A 564 15.18 -4.76 49.34
C HIS A 564 15.02 -6.26 49.17
N ILE A 565 16.11 -6.97 48.87
CA ILE A 565 16.10 -8.43 48.94
C ILE A 565 16.21 -8.85 50.41
N VAL A 566 15.25 -9.66 50.87
CA VAL A 566 15.24 -10.24 52.21
C VAL A 566 15.42 -11.75 52.10
N MET A 567 16.41 -12.26 52.84
CA MET A 567 16.65 -13.69 52.99
C MET A 567 16.07 -14.15 54.33
N MET A 568 15.24 -15.20 54.30
CA MET A 568 14.71 -15.84 55.50
C MET A 568 15.44 -17.18 55.72
N THR A 569 15.91 -17.42 56.93
CA THR A 569 16.62 -18.65 57.33
C THR A 569 15.80 -19.46 58.34
N GLU A 570 15.90 -20.79 58.32
CA GLU A 570 15.10 -21.66 59.21
C GLU A 570 15.71 -21.90 60.60
N HIS A 571 16.98 -21.55 60.81
CA HIS A 571 17.72 -21.88 62.04
C HIS A 571 18.09 -20.65 62.87
N SER A 572 17.82 -20.74 64.18
CA SER A 572 18.25 -19.77 65.20
C SER A 572 19.69 -20.01 65.70
N GLU A 573 20.30 -21.16 65.39
CA GLU A 573 21.62 -21.59 65.88
C GLU A 573 22.62 -21.82 64.73
N PRO A 574 23.91 -21.54 64.92
CA PRO A 574 24.94 -21.69 63.89
C PRO A 574 25.18 -23.14 63.50
N THR A 575 25.15 -23.45 62.20
CA THR A 575 25.55 -24.74 61.66
C THR A 575 27.01 -24.71 61.18
N VAL A 576 27.69 -25.85 61.22
CA VAL A 576 29.12 -26.00 60.80
C VAL A 576 29.34 -25.93 59.28
N SER A 577 28.32 -25.61 58.50
CA SER A 577 28.33 -25.67 57.03
C SER A 577 27.91 -24.34 56.44
N TYR A 578 28.52 -23.96 55.30
CA TYR A 578 28.18 -22.72 54.61
C TYR A 578 27.25 -22.91 53.41
N GLU A 579 26.24 -22.07 53.27
CA GLU A 579 25.38 -21.95 52.08
C GLU A 579 25.66 -20.60 51.42
N LYS A 580 25.90 -20.61 50.10
CA LYS A 580 26.11 -19.39 49.32
C LYS A 580 24.98 -19.20 48.32
N VAL A 581 24.36 -18.03 48.36
CA VAL A 581 23.38 -17.60 47.37
C VAL A 581 23.86 -16.35 46.68
N ALA A 582 23.95 -16.44 45.35
CA ALA A 582 24.16 -15.30 44.48
C ALA A 582 22.83 -14.92 43.82
N VAL A 583 22.47 -13.65 43.88
CA VAL A 583 21.29 -13.09 43.24
C VAL A 583 21.73 -11.98 42.30
N ASP A 584 21.38 -12.12 41.03
CA ASP A 584 21.53 -11.08 40.02
C ASP A 584 20.13 -10.58 39.62
N LEU A 585 19.82 -9.33 39.93
CA LEU A 585 18.61 -8.66 39.50
C LEU A 585 18.91 -7.76 38.30
N THR A 586 18.17 -7.91 37.21
CA THR A 586 18.23 -7.02 36.05
C THR A 586 16.90 -6.29 35.90
N TYR A 587 16.92 -4.96 35.87
CA TYR A 587 15.74 -4.09 35.83
C TYR A 587 15.98 -2.83 34.99
N LYS A 588 14.92 -2.17 34.53
CA LYS A 588 14.95 -0.91 33.78
C LYS A 588 14.85 0.27 34.76
N ALA A 589 15.82 1.17 34.75
CA ALA A 589 15.78 2.43 35.51
C ALA A 589 15.68 3.63 34.55
N ILE A 590 14.96 4.68 34.96
CA ILE A 590 14.91 5.94 34.20
C ILE A 590 16.20 6.70 34.48
N THR A 591 16.97 7.02 33.43
CA THR A 591 18.23 7.76 33.54
C THR A 591 18.17 9.16 32.96
N GLY A 592 17.08 9.51 32.30
CA GLY A 592 16.83 10.83 31.72
C GLY A 592 15.63 10.82 30.78
N THR A 593 15.56 11.82 29.91
CA THR A 593 14.60 11.86 28.80
C THR A 593 15.33 12.04 27.47
N THR A 594 14.71 11.60 26.38
CA THR A 594 15.24 11.73 25.01
C THR A 594 14.32 12.59 24.16
N ALA A 595 14.94 13.42 23.32
CA ALA A 595 14.27 14.14 22.24
C ALA A 595 14.14 13.28 20.98
N ILE A 596 14.73 12.07 20.94
CA ILE A 596 14.63 11.11 19.83
C ILE A 596 14.08 9.79 20.38
N ALA A 597 12.85 9.45 19.98
CA ALA A 597 12.25 8.15 20.26
C ALA A 597 12.34 7.23 19.03
N THR A 598 12.23 5.93 19.27
CA THR A 598 12.26 4.88 18.24
C THR A 598 10.84 4.53 17.84
N GLY A 599 10.55 4.55 16.53
CA GLY A 599 9.30 4.07 15.95
C GLY A 599 9.41 2.63 15.45
N GLY A 600 8.27 2.00 15.16
CA GLY A 600 8.25 0.67 14.55
C GLY A 600 8.85 0.65 13.15
N GLY A 601 9.25 -0.53 12.68
CA GLY A 601 9.75 -0.74 11.32
C GLY A 601 11.16 -0.22 11.05
N LEU A 602 11.53 -0.23 9.77
CA LEU A 602 12.88 0.10 9.29
C LEU A 602 12.87 1.24 8.28
N ARG A 603 14.01 1.93 8.20
CA ARG A 603 14.36 2.85 7.11
C ARG A 603 15.74 2.54 6.55
N LEU A 604 16.00 3.05 5.35
CA LEU A 604 17.28 2.91 4.67
C LEU A 604 18.34 3.79 5.33
N LYS A 605 19.46 3.19 5.74
CA LYS A 605 20.65 3.90 6.23
C LYS A 605 21.66 4.12 5.12
N ALA A 606 21.91 3.09 4.31
CA ALA A 606 22.82 3.17 3.18
C ALA A 606 22.46 2.15 2.08
N MET A 607 22.87 2.48 0.86
CA MET A 607 22.79 1.61 -0.31
C MET A 607 24.18 1.57 -0.96
N THR A 608 24.70 0.38 -1.17
CA THR A 608 25.99 0.16 -1.84
C THR A 608 25.76 -0.57 -3.14
N THR A 609 26.17 0.02 -4.26
CA THR A 609 26.10 -0.60 -5.59
C THR A 609 27.50 -1.00 -6.04
N TYR A 610 27.65 -2.29 -6.33
CA TYR A 610 28.87 -2.93 -6.84
C TYR A 610 28.70 -3.28 -8.32
N ASP A 611 29.71 -2.96 -9.12
CA ASP A 611 29.71 -3.15 -10.58
C ASP A 611 29.94 -4.61 -11.03
N GLY A 612 30.32 -5.51 -10.11
CA GLY A 612 30.64 -6.91 -10.42
C GLY A 612 32.10 -7.13 -10.81
N ILE A 613 32.94 -6.08 -10.79
CA ILE A 613 34.33 -6.11 -11.23
C ILE A 613 35.27 -5.70 -10.09
N ASN A 614 35.11 -4.50 -9.52
CA ASN A 614 36.01 -3.99 -8.49
C ASN A 614 35.30 -3.13 -7.43
N HIS A 615 35.40 -3.54 -6.17
CA HIS A 615 34.82 -2.82 -5.03
C HIS A 615 35.39 -1.40 -4.83
N ALA A 616 36.54 -1.06 -5.44
CA ALA A 616 37.04 0.31 -5.44
C ALA A 616 36.11 1.30 -6.17
N ASN A 617 35.23 0.81 -7.06
CA ASN A 617 34.26 1.62 -7.79
C ASN A 617 32.87 1.66 -7.12
N ASP A 618 32.73 1.10 -5.93
CA ASP A 618 31.44 1.02 -5.25
C ASP A 618 30.84 2.42 -5.04
N ILE A 619 29.59 2.57 -5.47
CA ILE A 619 28.81 3.78 -5.20
C ILE A 619 28.06 3.55 -3.89
N ILE A 620 28.37 4.36 -2.88
CA ILE A 620 27.76 4.29 -1.56
C ILE A 620 26.92 5.54 -1.34
N LYS A 621 25.60 5.34 -1.28
CA LYS A 621 24.63 6.37 -0.91
C LYS A 621 24.24 6.18 0.55
N SER A 622 24.51 7.16 1.41
CA SER A 622 24.07 7.16 2.81
C SER A 622 22.96 8.17 3.04
N TYR A 623 22.06 7.88 3.97
CA TYR A 623 20.86 8.67 4.24
C TYR A 623 20.82 9.07 5.72
N THR A 624 20.64 10.37 5.97
CA THR A 624 20.56 10.94 7.33
C THR A 624 19.20 11.63 7.53
N TYR A 625 18.61 11.43 8.70
CA TYR A 625 17.21 11.80 9.03
C TYR A 625 17.14 12.73 10.25
N ASN A 626 18.03 13.72 10.29
CA ASN A 626 18.12 14.71 11.37
C ASN A 626 17.62 16.06 10.86
N LEU A 627 17.08 16.87 11.77
CA LEU A 627 16.60 18.22 11.40
C LEU A 627 17.76 19.13 11.02
N SER A 628 17.56 19.94 9.97
CA SER A 628 18.52 20.98 9.61
C SER A 628 18.72 21.96 10.78
N GLY A 629 19.98 22.20 11.14
CA GLY A 629 20.35 23.10 12.25
C GLY A 629 20.31 22.48 13.64
N ASN A 630 19.75 21.27 13.82
CA ASN A 630 19.80 20.55 15.10
C ASN A 630 20.00 19.05 14.88
N THR A 631 21.26 18.61 14.96
CA THR A 631 21.62 17.19 14.78
C THR A 631 21.21 16.30 15.96
N SER A 632 20.80 16.89 17.10
CA SER A 632 20.29 16.15 18.26
C SER A 632 18.79 15.82 18.15
N MET A 633 18.14 16.17 17.04
CA MET A 633 16.75 15.85 16.77
C MET A 633 16.60 15.13 15.43
N SER A 634 15.66 14.18 15.39
CA SER A 634 15.25 13.52 14.16
C SER A 634 14.26 14.38 13.38
N SER A 635 14.36 14.34 12.05
CA SER A 635 13.36 14.91 11.14
C SER A 635 12.08 14.06 11.03
N GLY A 636 12.01 12.95 11.78
CA GLY A 636 10.87 12.04 11.81
C GLY A 636 9.72 12.52 12.68
N TYR A 637 8.51 12.25 12.21
CA TYR A 637 7.23 12.57 12.85
C TYR A 637 6.41 11.30 12.97
N LEU A 638 5.93 10.99 14.17
CA LEU A 638 5.00 9.87 14.37
C LEU A 638 3.57 10.35 14.09
N THR A 639 2.90 9.73 13.11
CA THR A 639 1.54 10.13 12.66
C THR A 639 0.52 10.06 13.80
N ASN A 640 0.47 8.95 14.55
CA ASN A 640 -0.40 8.77 15.71
C ASN A 640 0.29 7.92 16.78
N LYS A 641 0.17 8.32 18.06
CA LYS A 641 0.63 7.51 19.19
C LYS A 641 -0.40 6.42 19.50
N PRO A 642 -0.04 5.13 19.59
CA PRO A 642 -0.98 4.06 19.90
C PRO A 642 -1.70 4.26 21.25
N VAL A 643 -3.03 4.16 21.25
CA VAL A 643 -3.88 4.25 22.46
C VAL A 643 -4.52 2.89 22.73
N TYR A 644 -4.20 2.27 23.87
CA TYR A 644 -4.69 0.93 24.21
C TYR A 644 -5.77 0.91 25.29
N LYS A 645 -6.12 2.07 25.85
CA LYS A 645 -6.99 2.17 27.04
C LYS A 645 -8.08 3.22 26.85
N TYR A 646 -9.31 2.90 27.24
CA TYR A 646 -10.42 3.86 27.35
C TYR A 646 -11.36 3.47 28.50
N LYS A 647 -12.29 4.38 28.83
CA LYS A 647 -13.26 4.22 29.91
C LYS A 647 -14.69 4.35 29.41
N MET A 648 -15.62 3.65 30.04
CA MET A 648 -17.07 3.74 29.82
C MET A 648 -17.78 3.57 31.17
N THR A 649 -18.94 4.18 31.37
CA THR A 649 -19.71 4.01 32.61
C THR A 649 -20.96 3.17 32.34
N VAL A 650 -21.27 2.23 33.22
CA VAL A 650 -22.48 1.40 33.11
C VAL A 650 -23.28 1.57 34.38
N TRP A 651 -24.54 1.95 34.28
CA TRP A 651 -25.42 2.11 35.42
C TRP A 651 -26.14 0.80 35.72
N LYS A 652 -25.96 0.31 36.95
CA LYS A 652 -26.54 -0.94 37.44
C LYS A 652 -27.38 -0.65 38.70
N PRO A 653 -28.45 -1.43 38.96
CA PRO A 653 -29.25 -1.27 40.17
C PRO A 653 -28.41 -1.43 41.44
N ALA A 654 -28.68 -0.64 42.48
CA ALA A 654 -28.04 -0.81 43.77
C ALA A 654 -28.42 -2.17 44.41
N PRO A 655 -27.50 -2.80 45.17
CA PRO A 655 -27.80 -4.04 45.88
C PRO A 655 -29.02 -3.89 46.81
N GLY A 656 -30.09 -4.66 46.57
CA GLY A 656 -31.30 -4.65 47.40
C GLY A 656 -32.42 -3.71 46.95
N ALA A 657 -32.29 -3.05 45.79
CA ALA A 657 -33.38 -2.28 45.18
C ALA A 657 -34.60 -3.18 44.93
N ASN A 658 -35.70 -2.92 45.64
CA ASN A 658 -36.92 -3.72 45.58
C ASN A 658 -37.86 -3.14 44.51
N THR A 659 -38.26 -3.95 43.52
CA THR A 659 -38.96 -3.52 42.28
C THR A 659 -40.36 -2.93 42.48
N ASN A 660 -40.83 -2.82 43.72
CA ASN A 660 -42.25 -2.62 44.02
C ASN A 660 -42.60 -1.22 44.56
N ASN A 661 -41.63 -0.33 44.82
CA ASN A 661 -41.89 0.96 45.48
C ASN A 661 -41.35 2.23 44.77
N GLY A 662 -40.87 2.13 43.53
CA GLY A 662 -40.60 3.31 42.68
C GLY A 662 -39.42 4.20 43.07
N ALA A 663 -38.62 3.85 44.08
CA ALA A 663 -37.33 4.51 44.37
C ALA A 663 -36.19 3.60 43.89
N TYR A 664 -35.60 3.93 42.74
CA TYR A 664 -34.43 3.24 42.20
C TYR A 664 -33.17 3.99 42.66
N GLU A 665 -32.36 3.36 43.53
CA GLU A 665 -30.97 3.76 43.69
C GLU A 665 -30.16 3.01 42.63
N GLU A 666 -29.42 3.75 41.82
CA GLU A 666 -28.61 3.22 40.73
C GLU A 666 -27.17 3.70 40.93
N LEU A 667 -26.23 2.82 40.62
CA LEU A 667 -24.82 3.04 40.89
C LEU A 667 -24.01 2.97 39.60
N ALA A 668 -23.09 3.93 39.45
CA ALA A 668 -22.17 3.99 38.34
C ALA A 668 -21.09 2.91 38.47
N CYS A 669 -20.98 2.10 37.42
CA CYS A 669 -19.94 1.11 37.23
C CYS A 669 -18.93 1.66 36.22
N ASP A 670 -17.85 2.28 36.69
CA ASP A 670 -16.82 2.81 35.81
C ASP A 670 -15.95 1.66 35.28
N MET A 671 -16.09 1.38 33.98
CA MET A 671 -15.39 0.32 33.28
C MET A 671 -14.13 0.87 32.63
N THR A 672 -13.03 0.14 32.76
CA THR A 672 -11.78 0.38 32.05
C THR A 672 -11.51 -0.78 31.11
N TYR A 673 -11.31 -0.47 29.84
CA TYR A 673 -10.98 -1.45 28.81
C TYR A 673 -9.55 -1.24 28.35
N ARG A 674 -8.80 -2.34 28.22
CA ARG A 674 -7.48 -2.40 27.61
C ARG A 674 -7.51 -3.38 26.44
N THR A 675 -6.96 -2.99 25.30
CA THR A 675 -6.97 -3.81 24.07
C THR A 675 -5.55 -4.04 23.58
N SER A 676 -5.33 -5.16 22.88
CA SER A 676 -4.03 -5.49 22.29
C SER A 676 -3.77 -4.73 20.99
N ALA A 677 -4.84 -4.38 20.28
CA ALA A 677 -4.81 -3.50 19.14
C ALA A 677 -4.93 -2.05 19.61
N ALA A 678 -4.20 -1.15 18.96
CA ALA A 678 -4.39 0.28 19.17
C ALA A 678 -5.84 0.64 18.81
N ASN A 679 -6.52 1.36 19.70
CA ASN A 679 -7.90 1.78 19.49
C ASN A 679 -8.00 2.92 18.47
N ASN A 680 -6.93 3.70 18.33
CA ASN A 680 -6.78 4.66 17.25
C ASN A 680 -6.01 4.05 16.08
N GLU A 681 -6.28 4.54 14.87
CA GLU A 681 -5.61 4.07 13.67
C GLU A 681 -4.13 4.45 13.68
N ILE A 682 -3.28 3.42 13.63
CA ILE A 682 -1.83 3.55 13.46
C ILE A 682 -1.50 3.15 12.03
N GLU A 683 -0.58 3.85 11.37
CA GLU A 683 -0.25 3.53 9.98
C GLU A 683 0.33 2.09 9.88
N THR A 684 -0.46 1.27 9.19
CA THR A 684 -0.28 -0.12 8.74
C THR A 684 1.06 -0.60 8.21
N SER A 685 1.86 0.30 7.70
CA SER A 685 2.87 -0.05 6.70
C SER A 685 4.02 0.95 6.84
N GLY A 686 5.17 0.52 7.36
CA GLY A 686 6.34 1.41 7.54
C GLY A 686 6.44 2.13 8.89
N GLY A 687 5.72 1.66 9.93
CA GLY A 687 5.90 2.16 11.31
C GLY A 687 5.26 3.50 11.64
N GLY A 688 4.57 4.12 10.67
CA GLY A 688 3.86 5.40 10.84
C GLY A 688 4.77 6.59 11.13
N VAL A 689 6.07 6.47 10.85
CA VAL A 689 7.04 7.58 10.94
C VAL A 689 7.30 8.12 9.54
N VAL A 690 7.16 9.44 9.38
CA VAL A 690 7.47 10.15 8.14
C VAL A 690 8.54 11.21 8.37
N TYR A 691 9.38 11.46 7.37
CA TYR A 691 10.55 12.33 7.47
C TYR A 691 10.34 13.62 6.71
N LYS A 692 10.39 14.74 7.44
CA LYS A 692 10.34 16.08 6.84
C LYS A 692 11.55 16.37 5.97
N GLU A 693 12.71 15.89 6.40
CA GLU A 693 14.01 16.20 5.80
C GLU A 693 14.85 14.94 5.69
N VAL A 694 15.47 14.71 4.54
CA VAL A 694 16.40 13.60 4.32
C VAL A 694 17.63 14.14 3.59
N LEU A 695 18.82 13.84 4.12
CA LEU A 695 20.09 14.13 3.46
C LEU A 695 20.64 12.84 2.86
N GLU A 696 20.69 12.76 1.52
CA GLU A 696 21.40 11.74 0.76
C GLU A 696 22.83 12.21 0.51
N THR A 697 23.83 11.41 0.85
CA THR A 697 25.24 11.67 0.58
C THR A 697 25.80 10.58 -0.32
N ASP A 698 26.41 10.96 -1.42
CA ASP A 698 27.12 10.07 -2.35
C ASP A 698 28.63 10.17 -2.05
N ASN A 699 29.34 9.04 -1.98
CA ASN A 699 30.78 9.01 -1.79
C ASN A 699 31.59 9.63 -2.96
N GLN A 700 30.94 9.96 -4.08
CA GLN A 700 31.55 10.55 -5.27
C GLN A 700 31.00 11.95 -5.63
N ASN A 701 29.69 12.19 -5.46
CA ASN A 701 28.97 13.30 -6.11
C ASN A 701 28.33 14.33 -5.16
N GLY A 702 28.75 14.38 -3.90
CA GLY A 702 28.31 15.38 -2.92
C GLY A 702 27.07 14.94 -2.17
N SER A 703 26.15 15.87 -1.90
CA SER A 703 24.94 15.56 -1.13
C SER A 703 23.70 16.25 -1.64
N ILE A 704 22.54 15.63 -1.45
CA ILE A 704 21.24 16.18 -1.81
C ILE A 704 20.36 16.15 -0.57
N ARG A 705 19.86 17.31 -0.15
CA ARG A 705 18.86 17.42 0.92
C ARG A 705 17.48 17.58 0.31
N TYR A 706 16.59 16.66 0.64
CA TYR A 706 15.17 16.72 0.30
C TYR A 706 14.37 17.25 1.49
N VAL A 707 13.45 18.16 1.23
CA VAL A 707 12.50 18.71 2.22
C VAL A 707 11.09 18.47 1.71
N TYR A 708 10.26 17.81 2.51
CA TYR A 708 8.90 17.40 2.17
C TYR A 708 7.86 18.23 2.91
N ALA A 709 6.68 18.36 2.32
CA ALA A 709 5.53 18.92 3.00
C ALA A 709 4.99 17.96 4.06
N LEU A 710 4.70 18.49 5.24
CA LEU A 710 4.02 17.80 6.33
C LEU A 710 2.57 18.29 6.43
N GLY A 711 1.67 17.38 6.80
CA GLY A 711 0.30 17.69 7.19
C GLY A 711 0.07 17.43 8.67
N ASP A 712 -0.78 18.21 9.32
CA ASP A 712 -1.13 18.05 10.73
C ASP A 712 -2.46 17.30 10.91
N ASN A 713 -2.43 15.97 10.89
CA ASN A 713 -3.62 15.13 11.08
C ASN A 713 -4.06 15.01 12.56
N SER A 714 -3.63 15.90 13.46
CA SER A 714 -3.87 15.78 14.92
C SER A 714 -5.30 16.05 15.39
N SER A 715 -6.31 16.06 14.52
CA SER A 715 -7.71 16.25 14.93
C SER A 715 -8.23 15.02 15.71
N GLY A 716 -8.07 15.01 17.03
CA GLY A 716 -8.99 14.37 17.98
C GLY A 716 -9.06 12.83 18.05
N LEU A 717 -8.20 12.09 17.34
CA LEU A 717 -8.31 10.62 17.20
C LEU A 717 -7.96 9.79 18.45
N ASN A 718 -7.64 10.41 19.58
CA ASN A 718 -7.24 9.72 20.81
C ASN A 718 -8.37 9.61 21.84
N SER A 719 -9.60 9.91 21.46
CA SER A 719 -10.75 9.84 22.35
C SER A 719 -11.80 8.87 21.84
N TYR A 720 -12.43 8.18 22.78
CA TYR A 720 -13.51 7.24 22.51
C TYR A 720 -14.81 8.00 22.17
N PRO A 721 -15.57 7.59 21.14
CA PRO A 721 -15.30 6.51 20.20
C PRO A 721 -14.23 6.90 19.17
N PHE A 722 -13.27 6.00 18.95
CA PHE A 722 -12.13 6.26 18.06
C PHE A 722 -12.55 6.14 16.59
N GLY A 723 -12.44 7.23 15.82
CA GLY A 723 -12.68 7.28 14.37
C GLY A 723 -11.40 7.05 13.54
N PRO A 724 -11.51 6.94 12.21
CA PRO A 724 -10.36 6.79 11.32
C PRO A 724 -9.60 8.10 11.12
N SER A 725 -8.34 7.98 10.72
CA SER A 725 -7.48 9.09 10.34
C SER A 725 -7.76 9.54 8.92
N THR A 726 -8.38 10.70 8.75
CA THR A 726 -8.59 11.32 7.43
C THR A 726 -7.45 12.29 7.11
N ASN A 727 -6.75 12.09 5.98
CA ASN A 727 -5.76 13.08 5.51
C ASN A 727 -6.46 14.32 4.96
N VAL A 728 -6.23 15.47 5.60
CA VAL A 728 -6.76 16.77 5.16
C VAL A 728 -5.70 17.67 4.51
N TYR A 729 -4.49 17.13 4.31
CA TYR A 729 -3.33 17.80 3.70
C TYR A 729 -2.90 17.04 2.44
N PRO A 730 -3.47 17.35 1.27
CA PRO A 730 -3.18 16.64 0.02
C PRO A 730 -1.71 16.76 -0.41
N GLU A 731 -0.98 17.76 0.08
CA GLU A 731 0.43 17.97 -0.19
C GLU A 731 1.38 17.13 0.67
N LYS A 732 0.89 16.39 1.68
CA LYS A 732 1.73 15.55 2.56
C LYS A 732 2.64 14.62 1.74
N GLY A 733 3.94 14.68 1.98
CA GLY A 733 4.94 13.88 1.27
C GLY A 733 5.40 14.43 -0.08
N MET A 734 4.81 15.53 -0.58
CA MET A 734 5.29 16.20 -1.80
C MET A 734 6.58 17.00 -1.52
N LEU A 735 7.48 17.05 -2.51
CA LEU A 735 8.77 17.75 -2.41
C LEU A 735 8.55 19.27 -2.33
N LYS A 736 8.86 19.88 -1.18
CA LYS A 736 8.83 21.34 -0.95
C LYS A 736 10.12 22.02 -1.38
N ALA A 737 11.26 21.40 -1.09
CA ALA A 737 12.56 21.94 -1.51
C ALA A 737 13.59 20.84 -1.71
N GLN A 738 14.55 21.09 -2.60
CA GLN A 738 15.72 20.25 -2.83
C GLN A 738 16.97 21.13 -2.86
N TYR A 739 18.02 20.70 -2.15
CA TYR A 739 19.30 21.40 -2.11
C TYR A 739 20.40 20.43 -2.51
N THR A 740 21.15 20.73 -3.56
CA THR A 740 22.29 19.93 -4.00
C THR A 740 23.58 20.63 -3.63
N TYR A 741 24.50 19.91 -3.00
CA TYR A 741 25.79 20.37 -2.55
C TYR A 741 26.90 19.57 -3.22
N ASP A 742 28.06 20.20 -3.42
CA ASP A 742 29.27 19.48 -3.82
C ASP A 742 29.91 18.71 -2.65
N ASN A 743 31.02 18.01 -2.92
CA ASN A 743 31.79 17.25 -1.93
C ASN A 743 32.39 18.11 -0.81
N THR A 744 32.47 19.44 -0.97
CA THR A 744 32.96 20.37 0.06
C THR A 744 31.84 20.90 0.95
N GLY A 745 30.58 20.56 0.65
CA GLY A 745 29.40 21.08 1.33
C GLY A 745 28.93 22.44 0.79
N LYS A 746 29.47 22.90 -0.34
CA LYS A 746 29.02 24.14 -0.99
C LYS A 746 27.74 23.88 -1.77
N LEU A 747 26.75 24.74 -1.59
CA LEU A 747 25.46 24.68 -2.29
C LEU A 747 25.65 24.98 -3.79
N LEU A 748 25.23 24.07 -4.65
CA LEU A 748 25.25 24.17 -6.11
C LEU A 748 23.90 24.58 -6.67
N THR A 749 22.83 23.92 -6.22
CA THR A 749 21.47 24.21 -6.69
C THR A 749 20.47 24.15 -5.56
N LYS A 750 19.44 25.00 -5.65
CA LYS A 750 18.28 25.04 -4.76
C LYS A 750 17.02 25.03 -5.62
N GLN A 751 16.13 24.08 -5.39
CA GLN A 751 14.79 24.05 -5.97
C GLN A 751 13.76 24.22 -4.87
N GLU A 752 12.76 25.09 -5.06
CA GLU A 752 11.65 25.33 -4.14
C GLU A 752 10.32 25.23 -4.88
N ASN A 753 9.39 24.46 -4.32
CA ASN A 753 8.09 24.18 -4.90
C ASN A 753 6.96 24.73 -4.01
N VAL A 754 5.98 25.35 -4.65
CA VAL A 754 4.73 25.80 -4.04
C VAL A 754 3.58 25.03 -4.67
N TYR A 755 2.65 24.59 -3.82
CA TYR A 755 1.47 23.84 -4.24
C TYR A 755 0.21 24.64 -3.94
N THR A 756 -0.75 24.62 -4.84
CA THR A 756 -2.10 25.12 -4.62
C THR A 756 -3.00 23.93 -4.30
N THR A 757 -3.76 24.03 -3.21
CA THR A 757 -4.70 22.99 -2.77
C THR A 757 -6.14 23.37 -3.12
N PHE A 758 -6.99 22.36 -3.31
CA PHE A 758 -8.41 22.52 -3.59
C PHE A 758 -9.21 21.32 -3.06
N LEU A 759 -10.51 21.50 -2.85
CA LEU A 759 -11.44 20.46 -2.40
C LEU A 759 -12.47 20.17 -3.50
N LYS A 760 -12.54 18.94 -4.02
CA LYS A 760 -13.55 18.52 -5.01
C LYS A 760 -14.87 18.10 -4.34
N GLY A 761 -14.79 17.44 -3.19
CA GLY A 761 -15.94 16.90 -2.49
C GLY A 761 -15.57 16.31 -1.13
N LYS A 762 -16.58 16.03 -0.31
CA LYS A 762 -16.40 15.40 1.00
C LYS A 762 -17.50 14.37 1.27
N VAL A 763 -17.15 13.30 1.97
CA VAL A 763 -18.09 12.30 2.50
C VAL A 763 -18.07 12.42 4.01
N GLN A 764 -19.24 12.59 4.61
CA GLN A 764 -19.40 12.75 6.05
C GLN A 764 -19.64 11.39 6.68
N ALA A 765 -19.03 11.13 7.83
CA ALA A 765 -19.19 9.88 8.54
C ALA A 765 -19.17 10.13 10.04
N TRP A 766 -19.70 9.18 10.79
CA TRP A 766 -19.71 9.26 12.23
C TRP A 766 -19.70 7.87 12.85
N LYS A 767 -19.03 7.76 14.00
CA LYS A 767 -19.01 6.56 14.82
C LYS A 767 -19.66 6.87 16.15
N ALA A 768 -20.72 6.15 16.49
CA ALA A 768 -21.38 6.24 17.79
C ALA A 768 -20.98 5.07 18.69
N ALA A 769 -20.94 5.32 20.00
CA ALA A 769 -20.80 4.29 21.00
C ALA A 769 -21.38 4.75 22.35
N TYR A 770 -21.69 3.82 23.25
CA TYR A 770 -22.20 4.16 24.58
C TYR A 770 -21.15 4.87 25.42
N ARG A 771 -21.53 6.02 25.99
CA ARG A 771 -20.77 6.67 27.06
C ARG A 771 -21.25 6.19 28.42
N GLU A 772 -22.58 6.16 28.58
CA GLU A 772 -23.28 5.69 29.78
C GLU A 772 -24.44 4.79 29.37
N LYS A 773 -24.49 3.56 29.89
CA LYS A 773 -25.55 2.60 29.55
C LYS A 773 -26.34 2.19 30.80
N TRP A 774 -27.66 2.31 30.76
CA TRP A 774 -28.56 1.86 31.83
C TRP A 774 -29.08 0.46 31.51
N THR A 775 -29.13 -0.40 32.52
CA THR A 775 -29.51 -1.81 32.33
C THR A 775 -30.92 -2.14 32.79
N TYR A 776 -31.61 -1.22 33.46
CA TYR A 776 -32.97 -1.43 33.93
C TYR A 776 -33.74 -0.10 33.99
N TYR A 777 -34.79 0.07 33.18
CA TYR A 777 -35.69 1.22 33.31
C TYR A 777 -37.12 0.84 32.87
N VAL A 778 -38.13 1.36 33.57
CA VAL A 778 -39.54 1.28 33.15
C VAL A 778 -39.89 2.61 32.47
N GLY A 779 -39.51 2.76 31.20
CA GLY A 779 -39.62 4.00 30.41
C GLY A 779 -38.56 4.10 29.32
N TYR A 780 -38.50 5.21 28.56
CA TYR A 780 -37.39 5.45 27.61
C TYR A 780 -36.06 5.42 28.38
N PRO A 781 -35.09 4.58 27.99
CA PRO A 781 -33.82 4.48 28.72
C PRO A 781 -32.98 5.74 28.47
N TRP A 782 -32.40 6.28 29.55
CA TRP A 782 -31.56 7.49 29.52
C TRP A 782 -30.12 7.13 29.13
N GLU A 783 -29.93 6.39 28.03
CA GLU A 783 -28.60 6.02 27.57
C GLU A 783 -27.90 7.24 26.97
N HIS A 784 -26.68 7.49 27.40
CA HIS A 784 -25.86 8.57 26.87
C HIS A 784 -24.89 7.99 25.86
N PHE A 785 -24.88 8.59 24.67
CA PHE A 785 -24.00 8.20 23.58
C PHE A 785 -22.90 9.22 23.40
N SER A 786 -21.69 8.74 23.12
CA SER A 786 -20.64 9.56 22.53
C SER A 786 -20.59 9.27 21.04
N SER A 787 -20.34 10.30 20.24
CA SER A 787 -20.07 10.15 18.82
C SER A 787 -18.83 10.90 18.40
N ASN A 788 -18.11 10.35 17.45
CA ASN A 788 -17.00 11.01 16.78
C ASN A 788 -17.37 11.23 15.31
N TYR A 789 -17.45 12.50 14.92
CA TYR A 789 -17.78 12.91 13.57
C TYR A 789 -16.49 13.21 12.80
N TYR A 790 -16.39 12.67 11.59
CA TYR A 790 -15.25 12.87 10.71
C TYR A 790 -15.70 12.99 9.26
N SER A 791 -14.79 13.43 8.39
CA SER A 791 -15.10 13.53 6.97
C SER A 791 -13.92 13.12 6.10
N TYR A 792 -14.17 12.21 5.17
CA TYR A 792 -13.27 11.94 4.07
C TYR A 792 -13.33 13.09 3.08
N ARG A 793 -12.18 13.70 2.77
CA ARG A 793 -12.10 14.87 1.90
C ARG A 793 -11.32 14.52 0.64
N SER A 794 -11.93 14.77 -0.51
CA SER A 794 -11.29 14.68 -1.81
C SER A 794 -10.51 15.95 -2.09
N ASP A 795 -9.48 16.18 -1.28
CA ASP A 795 -8.55 17.29 -1.46
C ASP A 795 -7.53 16.92 -2.55
N GLY A 796 -7.06 17.91 -3.31
CA GLY A 796 -6.01 17.77 -4.32
C GLY A 796 -4.94 18.86 -4.16
N ALA A 797 -3.72 18.57 -4.62
CA ALA A 797 -2.59 19.50 -4.60
C ALA A 797 -1.94 19.56 -5.98
N LEU A 798 -1.75 20.77 -6.51
CA LEU A 798 -1.16 21.02 -7.84
C LEU A 798 0.08 21.89 -7.69
N LEU A 799 1.17 21.53 -8.37
CA LEU A 799 2.41 22.31 -8.37
C LEU A 799 2.16 23.65 -9.08
N SER A 800 2.06 24.75 -8.33
CA SER A 800 1.74 26.07 -8.88
C SER A 800 2.97 26.92 -9.14
N LYS A 801 4.09 26.64 -8.46
CA LYS A 801 5.35 27.34 -8.69
C LYS A 801 6.55 26.46 -8.39
N SER A 802 7.58 26.52 -9.23
CA SER A 802 8.91 25.96 -8.97
C SER A 802 9.97 27.04 -9.20
N THR A 803 10.79 27.32 -8.20
CA THR A 803 11.92 28.25 -8.30
C THR A 803 13.22 27.47 -8.19
N THR A 804 14.05 27.52 -9.23
CA THR A 804 15.38 26.90 -9.27
C THR A 804 16.44 28.00 -9.24
N THR A 805 17.36 27.92 -8.28
CA THR A 805 18.53 28.79 -8.16
C THR A 805 19.79 27.95 -8.34
N GLU A 806 20.61 28.28 -9.33
CA GLU A 806 21.93 27.69 -9.56
C GLU A 806 23.01 28.68 -9.10
N TYR A 807 23.94 28.23 -8.25
CA TYR A 807 24.96 29.08 -7.65
C TYR A 807 26.30 28.92 -8.38
N ALA A 808 26.87 30.04 -8.82
CA ALA A 808 28.16 30.12 -9.51
C ALA A 808 29.13 31.01 -8.71
N GLY A 809 29.54 30.53 -7.53
CA GLY A 809 30.37 31.34 -6.62
C GLY A 809 29.50 32.26 -5.76
N THR A 810 29.71 33.58 -5.85
CA THR A 810 28.86 34.60 -5.20
C THR A 810 27.63 34.95 -6.04
N ASP A 811 27.65 34.63 -7.33
CA ASP A 811 26.55 34.90 -8.26
C ASP A 811 25.57 33.73 -8.30
N SER A 812 24.35 34.00 -8.76
CA SER A 812 23.33 32.97 -8.97
C SER A 812 22.48 33.23 -10.21
N LEU A 813 22.04 32.14 -10.83
CA LEU A 813 21.05 32.14 -11.90
C LEU A 813 19.74 31.60 -11.33
N VAL A 814 18.67 32.37 -11.48
CA VAL A 814 17.32 32.01 -11.01
C VAL A 814 16.44 31.74 -12.22
N SER A 815 15.67 30.65 -12.15
CA SER A 815 14.62 30.28 -13.07
C SER A 815 13.35 30.02 -12.28
N VAL A 816 12.28 30.73 -12.59
CA VAL A 816 10.97 30.59 -11.96
C VAL A 816 10.00 30.02 -12.98
N VAL A 817 9.27 28.98 -12.61
CA VAL A 817 8.22 28.36 -13.42
C VAL A 817 6.92 28.43 -12.63
N ASP A 818 6.01 29.32 -13.02
CA ASP A 818 4.64 29.39 -12.49
C ASP A 818 3.71 28.56 -13.39
N THR A 819 2.91 27.68 -12.80
CA THR A 819 2.02 26.75 -13.52
C THR A 819 0.57 27.01 -13.12
N TYR A 820 -0.30 27.16 -14.12
CA TYR A 820 -1.71 27.50 -13.96
C TYR A 820 -2.60 26.38 -14.49
N TYR A 821 -3.65 26.11 -13.71
CA TYR A 821 -4.65 25.08 -13.96
C TYR A 821 -6.01 25.77 -14.05
N ASP A 822 -6.32 26.38 -15.18
CA ASP A 822 -7.51 27.22 -15.31
C ASP A 822 -8.81 26.40 -15.37
N ASN A 823 -8.71 25.09 -15.63
CA ASN A 823 -9.84 24.17 -15.75
C ASN A 823 -9.72 23.02 -14.73
N MET A 824 -10.60 23.05 -13.72
CA MET A 824 -10.64 22.09 -12.61
C MET A 824 -11.30 20.75 -12.95
N ASP A 825 -11.83 20.58 -14.17
CA ASP A 825 -12.43 19.30 -14.58
C ASP A 825 -11.39 18.28 -15.03
N HIS A 826 -10.24 18.73 -15.54
CA HIS A 826 -9.14 17.84 -15.95
C HIS A 826 -7.81 18.11 -15.25
N ILE A 827 -7.67 19.23 -14.51
CA ILE A 827 -6.49 19.57 -13.69
C ILE A 827 -5.12 19.44 -14.40
N GLN A 828 -5.06 19.71 -15.71
CA GLN A 828 -3.82 19.72 -16.48
C GLN A 828 -3.27 21.15 -16.63
N PRO A 829 -1.94 21.33 -16.76
CA PRO A 829 -1.34 22.64 -16.97
C PRO A 829 -1.86 23.35 -18.23
N THR A 830 -2.70 24.36 -18.03
CA THR A 830 -3.25 25.20 -19.12
C THR A 830 -2.30 26.31 -19.53
N ARG A 831 -1.51 26.83 -18.57
CA ARG A 831 -0.48 27.85 -18.83
C ARG A 831 0.74 27.61 -17.97
N VAL A 832 1.93 27.77 -18.54
CA VAL A 832 3.21 27.72 -17.84
C VAL A 832 3.98 28.99 -18.16
N HIS A 833 4.32 29.75 -17.13
CA HIS A 833 5.09 30.98 -17.22
C HIS A 833 6.50 30.74 -16.70
N THR A 834 7.50 30.95 -17.55
CA THR A 834 8.91 30.82 -17.19
C THR A 834 9.57 32.20 -17.22
N THR A 835 10.21 32.58 -16.12
CA THR A 835 11.11 33.74 -16.05
C THR A 835 12.52 33.31 -15.64
N ASN A 836 13.56 33.91 -16.21
CA ASN A 836 14.94 33.58 -15.84
C ASN A 836 15.85 34.82 -15.70
N SER A 837 17.06 34.63 -15.16
CA SER A 837 18.06 35.69 -14.99
C SER A 837 18.57 36.33 -16.30
N LYS A 838 18.25 35.79 -17.48
CA LYS A 838 18.53 36.43 -18.77
C LYS A 838 17.46 37.46 -19.17
N GLY A 839 16.38 37.57 -18.38
CA GLY A 839 15.22 38.40 -18.68
C GLY A 839 14.28 37.76 -19.71
N ASP A 840 14.38 36.45 -19.95
CA ASP A 840 13.37 35.75 -20.73
C ASP A 840 12.08 35.68 -19.91
N ASP A 841 10.96 36.10 -20.50
CA ASP A 841 9.61 36.00 -19.96
C ASP A 841 8.77 35.27 -21.00
N VAL A 842 8.55 33.97 -20.78
CA VAL A 842 7.95 33.06 -21.76
C VAL A 842 6.72 32.39 -21.17
N TRP A 843 5.60 32.49 -21.88
CA TRP A 843 4.36 31.82 -21.57
C TRP A 843 4.09 30.69 -22.55
N THR A 844 3.82 29.50 -22.07
CA THR A 844 3.31 28.38 -22.86
C THR A 844 1.86 28.15 -22.49
N TYR A 845 0.97 28.20 -23.48
CA TYR A 845 -0.45 27.95 -23.32
C TYR A 845 -0.79 26.61 -23.97
N THR A 846 -1.59 25.79 -23.30
CA THR A 846 -2.07 24.50 -23.79
C THR A 846 -3.57 24.40 -23.60
N LYS A 847 -4.28 23.98 -24.65
CA LYS A 847 -5.73 23.72 -24.62
C LYS A 847 -6.03 22.25 -24.87
N TYR A 848 -6.93 21.73 -24.05
CA TYR A 848 -7.38 20.35 -24.01
C TYR A 848 -8.84 20.22 -24.45
N PRO A 849 -9.37 19.01 -24.66
CA PRO A 849 -10.72 18.83 -25.18
C PRO A 849 -11.80 19.47 -24.29
N THR A 850 -11.64 19.40 -22.97
CA THR A 850 -12.58 19.94 -21.97
C THR A 850 -12.53 21.47 -21.86
N ASP A 851 -11.53 22.15 -22.43
CA ASP A 851 -11.46 23.61 -22.46
C ASP A 851 -12.42 24.25 -23.49
N TYR A 852 -13.09 23.42 -24.28
CA TYR A 852 -14.00 23.84 -25.32
C TYR A 852 -15.45 23.52 -24.95
N THR A 853 -16.27 24.55 -24.77
CA THR A 853 -17.72 24.38 -24.58
C THR A 853 -18.40 24.00 -25.90
N ILE A 854 -18.91 22.77 -25.99
CA ILE A 854 -19.54 22.26 -27.21
C ILE A 854 -21.01 22.68 -27.27
N PRO A 855 -21.46 23.43 -28.30
CA PRO A 855 -22.86 23.81 -28.46
C PRO A 855 -23.75 22.59 -28.79
N ALA A 856 -25.02 22.65 -28.41
CA ALA A 856 -26.01 21.68 -28.84
C ALA A 856 -26.33 21.82 -30.35
N GLY A 857 -26.62 20.71 -31.04
CA GLY A 857 -27.00 20.69 -32.45
C GLY A 857 -26.01 19.95 -33.35
N THR A 858 -26.06 20.23 -34.66
CA THR A 858 -25.20 19.58 -35.66
C THR A 858 -23.75 20.04 -35.50
N LEU A 859 -22.86 19.09 -35.23
CA LEU A 859 -21.43 19.35 -35.04
C LEU A 859 -20.66 19.10 -36.33
N SER A 860 -19.65 19.94 -36.61
CA SER A 860 -18.63 19.61 -37.61
C SER A 860 -17.84 18.37 -37.20
N ALA A 861 -17.21 17.68 -38.17
CA ALA A 861 -16.44 16.47 -37.89
C ALA A 861 -15.31 16.67 -36.86
N GLY A 862 -14.66 17.85 -36.89
CA GLY A 862 -13.62 18.20 -35.91
C GLY A 862 -14.18 18.41 -34.50
N LEU A 863 -15.36 19.02 -34.40
CA LEU A 863 -16.01 19.27 -33.12
C LEU A 863 -16.68 18.01 -32.54
N ALA A 864 -17.20 17.13 -33.40
CA ALA A 864 -17.70 15.82 -33.02
C ALA A 864 -16.60 14.93 -32.40
N ALA A 865 -15.36 15.05 -32.89
CA ALA A 865 -14.21 14.37 -32.30
C ALA A 865 -13.90 14.88 -30.89
N ILE A 866 -13.90 16.21 -30.68
CA ILE A 866 -13.71 16.81 -29.34
C ILE A 866 -14.84 16.39 -28.39
N LYS A 867 -16.10 16.37 -28.86
CA LYS A 867 -17.23 15.87 -28.08
C LYS A 867 -17.06 14.40 -27.69
N THR A 868 -16.61 13.56 -28.62
CA THR A 868 -16.33 12.14 -28.36
C THR A 868 -15.20 11.97 -27.34
N MET A 869 -14.16 12.83 -27.40
CA MET A 869 -13.11 12.86 -26.38
C MET A 869 -13.68 13.18 -24.99
N GLN A 870 -14.50 14.23 -24.88
CA GLN A 870 -15.16 14.60 -23.61
C GLN A 870 -16.04 13.47 -23.07
N ASP A 871 -16.85 12.84 -23.92
CA ASP A 871 -17.74 11.73 -23.53
C ASP A 871 -17.00 10.46 -23.11
N SER A 872 -15.79 10.27 -23.66
CA SER A 872 -14.93 9.11 -23.37
C SER A 872 -13.90 9.39 -22.27
N SER A 873 -13.99 10.52 -21.56
CA SER A 873 -13.02 10.97 -20.54
C SER A 873 -11.57 11.05 -21.07
N ILE A 874 -11.40 11.38 -22.36
CA ILE A 874 -10.11 11.65 -22.99
C ILE A 874 -9.83 13.15 -22.82
N HIS A 875 -9.10 13.48 -21.77
CA HIS A 875 -8.77 14.86 -21.41
C HIS A 875 -7.34 15.24 -21.78
N ASN A 876 -6.43 14.28 -21.95
CA ASN A 876 -4.98 14.55 -22.07
C ASN A 876 -4.47 14.87 -23.49
N LEU A 877 -5.35 14.82 -24.50
CA LEU A 877 -4.96 15.09 -25.88
C LEU A 877 -4.89 16.60 -26.14
N VAL A 878 -3.70 17.09 -26.46
CA VAL A 878 -3.50 18.51 -26.79
C VAL A 878 -4.20 18.86 -28.10
N ILE A 879 -5.11 19.83 -28.06
CA ILE A 879 -5.76 20.40 -29.25
C ILE A 879 -4.93 21.56 -29.81
N GLU A 880 -4.48 22.45 -28.93
CA GLU A 880 -3.66 23.60 -29.30
C GLU A 880 -2.58 23.83 -28.24
N GLN A 881 -1.38 24.15 -28.68
CA GLN A 881 -0.31 24.64 -27.80
C GLN A 881 0.43 25.77 -28.49
N TYR A 882 0.66 26.88 -27.80
CA TYR A 882 1.40 28.02 -28.35
C TYR A 882 2.27 28.68 -27.28
N MET A 883 3.35 29.33 -27.73
CA MET A 883 4.33 29.98 -26.88
C MET A 883 4.38 31.47 -27.20
N GLN A 884 4.36 32.31 -26.16
CA GLN A 884 4.50 33.76 -26.26
C GLN A 884 5.68 34.24 -25.42
N GLN A 885 6.39 35.26 -25.90
CA GLN A 885 7.42 35.96 -25.15
C GLN A 885 7.00 37.40 -24.91
N ILE A 886 7.16 37.87 -23.69
CA ILE A 886 6.95 39.27 -23.32
C ILE A 886 8.32 39.93 -23.20
N LYS A 887 8.57 40.98 -23.99
CA LYS A 887 9.82 41.76 -23.90
C LYS A 887 9.50 43.24 -23.99
N SER A 888 9.90 44.00 -22.97
CA SER A 888 9.62 45.44 -22.86
C SER A 888 8.15 45.79 -23.03
N GLY A 889 7.24 44.98 -22.46
CA GLY A 889 5.79 45.17 -22.56
C GLY A 889 5.14 44.72 -23.88
N VAL A 890 5.91 44.19 -24.83
CA VAL A 890 5.40 43.67 -26.11
C VAL A 890 5.31 42.15 -26.05
N THR A 891 4.12 41.60 -26.29
CA THR A 891 3.89 40.16 -26.41
C THR A 891 4.09 39.70 -27.86
N THR A 892 4.87 38.65 -28.04
CA THR A 892 5.17 38.06 -29.36
C THR A 892 4.99 36.56 -29.34
N THR A 893 4.23 36.01 -30.29
CA THR A 893 4.09 34.54 -30.40
C THR A 893 5.31 33.94 -31.08
N LEU A 894 6.03 33.05 -30.38
CA LEU A 894 7.25 32.40 -30.85
C LEU A 894 6.98 31.16 -31.72
N GLY A 895 5.84 30.52 -31.51
CA GLY A 895 5.42 29.33 -32.24
C GLY A 895 4.15 28.72 -31.67
N GLY A 896 3.59 27.77 -32.41
CA GLY A 896 2.43 27.02 -31.96
C GLY A 896 2.19 25.76 -32.79
N LYS A 897 1.46 24.82 -32.19
CA LYS A 897 0.96 23.59 -32.79
C LYS A 897 -0.55 23.53 -32.60
N PHE A 898 -1.24 23.04 -33.62
CA PHE A 898 -2.68 22.77 -33.54
C PHE A 898 -2.92 21.38 -34.15
N ILE A 899 -3.68 20.54 -33.45
CA ILE A 899 -3.99 19.18 -33.90
C ILE A 899 -5.49 19.10 -34.12
N LYS A 900 -5.89 18.88 -35.37
CA LYS A 900 -7.27 18.58 -35.72
C LYS A 900 -7.48 17.08 -35.59
N TYR A 901 -8.58 16.69 -34.95
CA TYR A 901 -8.98 15.29 -34.80
C TYR A 901 -10.26 14.99 -35.59
N LYS A 902 -10.52 13.71 -35.83
CA LYS A 902 -11.75 13.19 -36.42
C LYS A 902 -12.19 11.90 -35.76
N THR A 903 -13.47 11.60 -35.89
CA THR A 903 -14.04 10.29 -35.54
C THR A 903 -13.86 9.30 -36.68
N VAL A 904 -13.45 8.08 -36.36
CA VAL A 904 -13.31 6.96 -37.31
C VAL A 904 -14.11 5.77 -36.78
N PRO A 905 -14.73 4.94 -37.65
CA PRO A 905 -15.30 3.67 -37.22
C PRO A 905 -14.25 2.79 -36.52
N ALA A 906 -14.63 2.17 -35.40
CA ALA A 906 -13.81 1.18 -34.71
C ALA A 906 -14.43 -0.23 -34.86
N MET A 907 -13.72 -1.28 -34.43
CA MET A 907 -14.30 -2.63 -34.33
C MET A 907 -15.57 -2.64 -33.46
N ALA A 908 -15.61 -1.80 -32.42
CA ALA A 908 -16.79 -1.51 -31.63
C ALA A 908 -16.89 0.01 -31.41
N GLY A 909 -18.00 0.62 -31.84
CA GLY A 909 -18.27 2.04 -31.67
C GLY A 909 -17.38 2.95 -32.54
N ILE A 910 -16.92 4.04 -31.95
CA ILE A 910 -16.17 5.11 -32.61
C ILE A 910 -14.84 5.31 -31.87
N GLN A 911 -13.79 5.61 -32.64
CA GLN A 911 -12.48 6.00 -32.13
C GLN A 911 -12.12 7.41 -32.60
N VAL A 912 -11.25 8.09 -31.84
CA VAL A 912 -10.75 9.42 -32.17
C VAL A 912 -9.32 9.32 -32.68
N GLN A 913 -9.07 9.86 -33.87
CA GLN A 913 -7.78 9.82 -34.53
C GLN A 913 -7.37 11.21 -35.02
N ILE A 914 -6.08 11.42 -35.24
CA ILE A 914 -5.58 12.68 -35.80
C ILE A 914 -6.09 12.81 -37.24
N ASP A 915 -6.59 13.97 -37.61
CA ASP A 915 -6.95 14.29 -39.00
C ASP A 915 -5.80 15.02 -39.68
N THR A 916 -5.30 16.08 -39.04
CA THR A 916 -4.26 16.96 -39.61
C THR A 916 -3.50 17.65 -38.49
N ALA A 917 -2.17 17.68 -38.60
CA ALA A 917 -1.31 18.44 -37.70
C ALA A 917 -0.85 19.74 -38.37
N PHE A 918 -0.94 20.84 -37.63
CA PHE A 918 -0.61 22.19 -38.08
C PHE A 918 0.50 22.79 -37.22
N THR A 919 1.31 23.65 -37.82
CA THR A 919 2.30 24.47 -37.11
C THR A 919 2.19 25.92 -37.54
N LEU A 920 2.40 26.83 -36.61
CA LEU A 920 2.37 28.26 -36.90
C LEU A 920 3.48 28.66 -37.90
N LYS A 921 3.15 29.47 -38.91
CA LYS A 921 4.13 30.03 -39.86
C LYS A 921 5.21 30.82 -39.13
N ARG A 922 6.46 30.55 -39.46
CA ARG A 922 7.63 31.22 -38.87
C ARG A 922 8.21 32.21 -39.88
N ALA A 923 7.63 33.41 -39.98
CA ALA A 923 8.17 34.48 -40.82
C ALA A 923 8.69 35.66 -39.98
N THR A 924 7.99 36.06 -38.91
CA THR A 924 8.41 37.05 -37.90
C THR A 924 7.56 36.87 -36.64
N ALA A 925 7.98 37.43 -35.51
CA ALA A 925 7.15 37.57 -34.32
C ALA A 925 5.80 38.23 -34.69
N GLN A 926 4.70 37.51 -34.53
CA GLN A 926 3.38 38.03 -34.88
C GLN A 926 2.80 38.83 -33.71
N ALA A 927 2.43 40.09 -33.97
CA ALA A 927 1.78 40.96 -32.99
C ALA A 927 0.29 40.62 -32.76
N SER A 928 -0.33 39.86 -33.67
CA SER A 928 -1.73 39.41 -33.55
C SER A 928 -1.82 37.89 -33.73
N PHE A 929 -2.16 37.18 -32.66
CA PHE A 929 -2.42 35.74 -32.64
C PHE A 929 -3.77 35.49 -31.96
N THR A 930 -4.61 34.66 -32.56
CA THR A 930 -5.92 34.29 -32.00
C THR A 930 -5.91 32.81 -31.58
N PRO A 931 -5.97 32.51 -30.27
CA PRO A 931 -6.10 31.14 -29.79
C PRO A 931 -7.36 30.47 -30.35
N ALA A 932 -7.32 29.15 -30.55
CA ALA A 932 -8.43 28.41 -31.10
C ALA A 932 -9.70 28.53 -30.23
N TYR A 933 -10.85 28.68 -30.88
CA TYR A 933 -12.15 28.87 -30.23
C TYR A 933 -13.28 28.23 -31.05
N ILE A 934 -14.46 28.07 -30.43
CA ILE A 934 -15.65 27.56 -31.13
C ILE A 934 -16.48 28.72 -31.65
N SER A 935 -16.85 28.66 -32.92
CA SER A 935 -17.85 29.55 -33.52
C SER A 935 -18.66 28.80 -34.58
N SER A 936 -19.98 29.01 -34.57
CA SER A 936 -20.91 28.43 -35.55
C SER A 936 -20.73 26.91 -35.76
N GLY A 937 -20.60 26.14 -34.68
CA GLY A 937 -20.46 24.67 -34.71
C GLY A 937 -19.10 24.15 -35.21
N ASN A 938 -18.10 25.03 -35.34
CA ASN A 938 -16.75 24.71 -35.83
C ASN A 938 -15.67 25.14 -34.82
N ILE A 939 -14.55 24.40 -34.80
CA ILE A 939 -13.32 24.85 -34.16
C ILE A 939 -12.54 25.73 -35.15
N ILE A 940 -12.35 26.99 -34.78
CA ILE A 940 -11.61 28.00 -35.55
C ILE A 940 -10.23 28.15 -34.92
N LYS A 941 -9.18 28.04 -35.74
CA LYS A 941 -7.77 28.26 -35.35
C LYS A 941 -7.25 29.53 -36.04
N ASP A 942 -6.10 30.04 -35.59
CA ASP A 942 -5.44 31.16 -36.26
C ASP A 942 -5.17 30.88 -37.76
N VAL A 943 -5.30 31.92 -38.58
CA VAL A 943 -5.09 31.86 -40.04
C VAL A 943 -3.65 31.50 -40.41
N ASN A 944 -2.69 31.75 -39.53
CA ASN A 944 -1.27 31.52 -39.76
C ASN A 944 -0.81 30.08 -39.46
N TYR A 945 -1.72 29.21 -39.03
CA TYR A 945 -1.43 27.78 -38.92
C TYR A 945 -1.44 27.09 -40.28
N ASP A 946 -0.28 26.61 -40.72
CA ASP A 946 -0.12 25.77 -41.91
C ASP A 946 -0.24 24.29 -41.57
N ALA A 947 -1.00 23.56 -42.38
CA ALA A 947 -0.99 22.11 -42.34
C ALA A 947 0.42 21.59 -42.70
N LYS A 948 0.89 20.57 -41.98
CA LYS A 948 2.17 19.91 -42.27
C LYS A 948 1.98 18.48 -42.73
N ILE A 949 1.03 17.78 -42.13
CA ILE A 949 0.70 16.40 -42.47
C ILE A 949 -0.78 16.14 -42.21
N SER A 950 -1.42 15.42 -43.12
CA SER A 950 -2.78 14.91 -42.97
C SER A 950 -2.78 13.39 -43.01
N PHE A 951 -3.63 12.79 -42.18
CA PHE A 951 -3.82 11.36 -42.07
C PHE A 951 -5.21 11.04 -42.64
N SER A 952 -5.28 10.74 -43.93
CA SER A 952 -6.56 10.66 -44.64
C SER A 952 -7.40 9.46 -44.19
N ARG A 953 -6.77 8.31 -43.94
CA ARG A 953 -7.48 7.05 -43.64
C ARG A 953 -6.81 6.22 -42.55
N TYR A 954 -7.68 5.51 -41.84
CA TYR A 954 -7.36 4.58 -40.78
C TYR A 954 -8.08 3.25 -41.00
N ASP A 955 -7.51 2.16 -40.48
CA ASP A 955 -8.23 0.89 -40.38
C ASP A 955 -9.17 0.86 -39.16
N SER A 956 -9.92 -0.23 -39.00
CA SER A 956 -10.90 -0.41 -37.91
C SER A 956 -10.29 -0.53 -36.51
N VAL A 957 -8.95 -0.61 -36.40
CA VAL A 957 -8.21 -0.67 -35.13
C VAL A 957 -7.33 0.57 -34.94
N GLY A 958 -7.50 1.59 -35.77
CA GLY A 958 -6.87 2.90 -35.58
C GLY A 958 -5.46 3.02 -36.13
N ASN A 959 -4.99 2.04 -36.91
CA ASN A 959 -3.73 2.18 -37.61
C ASN A 959 -3.88 3.11 -38.81
N ILE A 960 -2.85 3.94 -39.05
CA ILE A 960 -2.78 4.78 -40.25
C ILE A 960 -2.62 3.87 -41.47
N ILE A 961 -3.51 3.99 -42.47
CA ILE A 961 -3.40 3.27 -43.74
C ILE A 961 -3.10 4.20 -44.92
N GLU A 962 -3.41 5.50 -44.79
CA GLU A 962 -3.01 6.52 -45.75
C GLU A 962 -2.69 7.85 -45.03
N GLN A 963 -1.59 8.49 -45.45
CA GLN A 963 -1.23 9.84 -45.06
C GLN A 963 -0.59 10.60 -46.22
N ASN A 964 -0.50 11.92 -46.09
CA ASN A 964 0.21 12.77 -47.03
C ASN A 964 0.80 13.98 -46.30
N LYS A 965 2.07 14.29 -46.57
CA LYS A 965 2.62 15.60 -46.22
C LYS A 965 2.05 16.64 -47.18
N VAL A 966 1.96 17.88 -46.72
CA VAL A 966 1.45 18.96 -47.58
C VAL A 966 2.40 19.16 -48.77
N ASN A 967 1.84 19.20 -49.98
CA ASN A 967 2.56 19.28 -51.26
C ASN A 967 3.49 18.08 -51.56
N ASP A 968 3.21 16.91 -50.99
CA ASP A 968 3.97 15.68 -51.19
C ASP A 968 3.05 14.56 -51.72
N VAL A 969 3.66 13.46 -52.17
CA VAL A 969 2.92 12.27 -52.64
C VAL A 969 2.28 11.50 -51.48
N THR A 970 1.20 10.77 -51.79
CA THR A 970 0.51 9.92 -50.81
C THR A 970 1.38 8.75 -50.37
N GLU A 971 1.37 8.46 -49.06
CA GLU A 971 1.97 7.28 -48.46
C GLU A 971 0.87 6.34 -47.96
N ALA A 972 0.85 5.10 -48.47
CA ALA A 972 -0.04 4.03 -48.04
C ALA A 972 0.70 3.02 -47.16
N TYR A 973 -0.01 2.47 -46.18
CA TYR A 973 0.52 1.48 -45.24
C TYR A 973 -0.33 0.22 -45.25
N ILE A 974 0.32 -0.95 -45.36
CA ILE A 974 -0.33 -2.25 -45.23
C ILE A 974 0.04 -2.84 -43.88
N TRP A 975 -0.97 -3.24 -43.13
CA TRP A 975 -0.82 -3.86 -41.81
C TRP A 975 -1.10 -5.37 -41.91
N GLY A 976 -0.17 -6.16 -41.39
CA GLY A 976 -0.25 -7.62 -41.33
C GLY A 976 -0.28 -8.12 -39.89
N TYR A 977 -0.22 -9.45 -39.72
CA TYR A 977 -0.22 -10.09 -38.40
C TYR A 977 -1.41 -9.64 -37.54
N ASN A 978 -2.61 -9.86 -38.09
CA ASN A 978 -3.87 -9.37 -37.55
C ASN A 978 -3.86 -7.85 -37.22
N ASN A 979 -3.34 -7.05 -38.16
CA ASN A 979 -3.16 -5.60 -38.07
C ASN A 979 -2.23 -5.12 -36.93
N CYS A 980 -1.36 -5.97 -36.39
CA CYS A 980 -0.46 -5.58 -35.30
C CYS A 980 0.84 -4.93 -35.78
N TYR A 981 1.29 -5.19 -37.01
CA TYR A 981 2.57 -4.71 -37.53
C TYR A 981 2.46 -4.16 -38.96
N PRO A 982 3.16 -3.05 -39.29
CA PRO A 982 3.18 -2.49 -40.64
C PRO A 982 4.08 -3.34 -41.54
N VAL A 983 3.50 -4.11 -42.45
CA VAL A 983 4.24 -5.02 -43.34
C VAL A 983 4.66 -4.38 -44.65
N ALA A 984 4.07 -3.23 -45.02
CA ALA A 984 4.55 -2.43 -46.14
C ALA A 984 4.28 -0.94 -45.96
N LYS A 985 5.21 -0.12 -46.46
CA LYS A 985 5.06 1.32 -46.70
C LYS A 985 5.22 1.56 -48.19
N ILE A 986 4.23 2.19 -48.82
CA ILE A 986 4.23 2.47 -50.26
C ILE A 986 4.05 3.97 -50.48
N THR A 987 5.05 4.61 -51.07
CA THR A 987 5.01 6.03 -51.43
C THR A 987 4.65 6.18 -52.91
N GLY A 988 3.67 7.02 -53.24
CA GLY A 988 3.20 7.28 -54.61
C GLY A 988 1.89 6.59 -55.00
N THR A 989 1.15 5.98 -54.06
CA THR A 989 -0.13 5.30 -54.36
C THR A 989 -1.15 5.42 -53.22
N THR A 990 -2.38 4.95 -53.45
CA THR A 990 -3.44 4.86 -52.44
C THR A 990 -3.49 3.47 -51.80
N TYR A 991 -4.06 3.36 -50.60
CA TYR A 991 -4.25 2.06 -49.94
C TYR A 991 -5.15 1.14 -50.77
N ALA A 992 -6.18 1.69 -51.41
CA ALA A 992 -7.09 0.91 -52.25
C ALA A 992 -6.36 0.21 -53.42
N SER A 993 -5.47 0.93 -54.10
CA SER A 993 -4.65 0.38 -55.17
C SER A 993 -3.63 -0.65 -54.67
N ALA A 994 -3.02 -0.39 -53.50
CA ALA A 994 -2.02 -1.28 -52.91
C ALA A 994 -2.63 -2.59 -52.40
N ILE A 995 -3.72 -2.53 -51.62
CA ILE A 995 -4.34 -3.73 -51.03
C ILE A 995 -4.96 -4.64 -52.09
N ALA A 996 -5.38 -4.10 -53.24
CA ALA A 996 -5.91 -4.88 -54.36
C ALA A 996 -4.88 -5.85 -54.96
N GLN A 997 -3.58 -5.63 -54.73
CA GLN A 997 -2.51 -6.54 -55.20
C GLN A 997 -2.28 -7.74 -54.27
N LEU A 998 -2.87 -7.74 -53.07
CA LEU A 998 -2.53 -8.63 -51.97
C LEU A 998 -3.71 -9.49 -51.52
N SER A 999 -3.40 -10.70 -51.09
CA SER A 999 -4.31 -11.57 -50.35
C SER A 999 -4.37 -11.16 -48.88
N THR A 1000 -5.54 -10.69 -48.44
CA THR A 1000 -5.75 -10.25 -47.05
C THR A 1000 -5.62 -11.38 -46.04
N SER A 1001 -5.89 -12.64 -46.42
CA SER A 1001 -5.72 -13.79 -45.54
C SER A 1001 -4.24 -14.10 -45.25
N VAL A 1002 -3.39 -13.97 -46.29
CA VAL A 1002 -1.95 -14.23 -46.18
C VAL A 1002 -1.26 -13.16 -45.31
N ILE A 1003 -1.57 -11.88 -45.53
CA ILE A 1003 -0.96 -10.79 -44.75
C ILE A 1003 -1.44 -10.80 -43.29
N ARG A 1004 -2.69 -11.20 -43.03
CA ARG A 1004 -3.24 -11.24 -41.66
C ARG A 1004 -2.67 -12.38 -40.83
N ASN A 1005 -2.45 -13.55 -41.43
CA ASN A 1005 -1.92 -14.72 -40.73
C ASN A 1005 -0.86 -15.44 -41.58
N PRO A 1006 0.34 -14.85 -41.71
CA PRO A 1006 1.39 -15.45 -42.53
C PRO A 1006 1.88 -16.75 -41.90
N SER A 1007 1.96 -17.83 -42.68
CA SER A 1007 2.49 -19.13 -42.23
C SER A 1007 4.02 -19.14 -42.09
N GLY A 1008 4.70 -18.11 -42.60
CA GLY A 1008 6.14 -17.91 -42.47
C GLY A 1008 6.60 -16.68 -43.26
N ASP A 1009 7.80 -16.20 -42.96
CA ASP A 1009 8.35 -14.99 -43.55
C ASP A 1009 8.51 -15.07 -45.07
N ASP A 1010 8.87 -16.24 -45.63
CA ASP A 1010 9.01 -16.43 -47.07
C ASP A 1010 7.68 -16.27 -47.81
N VAL A 1011 6.60 -16.79 -47.22
CA VAL A 1011 5.24 -16.67 -47.78
C VAL A 1011 4.82 -15.20 -47.77
N LEU A 1012 5.04 -14.50 -46.66
CA LEU A 1012 4.72 -13.08 -46.56
C LEU A 1012 5.56 -12.23 -47.52
N ARG A 1013 6.88 -12.45 -47.62
CA ARG A 1013 7.74 -11.74 -48.57
C ARG A 1013 7.30 -11.96 -50.01
N THR A 1014 6.93 -13.18 -50.37
CA THR A 1014 6.43 -13.52 -51.72
C THR A 1014 5.14 -12.77 -52.02
N GLU A 1015 4.23 -12.70 -51.05
CA GLU A 1015 2.98 -11.95 -51.18
C GLU A 1015 3.25 -10.44 -51.34
N LEU A 1016 4.08 -9.86 -50.48
CA LEU A 1016 4.42 -8.43 -50.52
C LEU A 1016 5.21 -8.02 -51.76
N LYS A 1017 5.94 -8.95 -52.39
CA LYS A 1017 6.62 -8.71 -53.68
C LYS A 1017 5.65 -8.31 -54.79
N LYS A 1018 4.39 -8.76 -54.74
CA LYS A 1018 3.35 -8.38 -55.71
C LYS A 1018 3.13 -6.87 -55.79
N LEU A 1019 3.38 -6.12 -54.71
CA LEU A 1019 3.29 -4.65 -54.72
C LEU A 1019 4.30 -4.02 -55.68
N ARG A 1020 5.51 -4.57 -55.78
CA ARG A 1020 6.57 -4.05 -56.67
C ARG A 1020 6.33 -4.39 -58.14
N THR A 1021 5.67 -5.52 -58.40
CA THR A 1021 5.38 -5.97 -59.77
C THR A 1021 4.03 -5.46 -60.29
N GLY A 1022 3.07 -5.20 -59.41
CA GLY A 1022 1.70 -4.81 -59.75
C GLY A 1022 1.45 -3.30 -59.76
N LEU A 1023 2.36 -2.49 -59.21
CA LEU A 1023 2.24 -1.02 -59.16
C LEU A 1023 3.39 -0.35 -59.93
N THR A 1024 3.10 0.74 -60.63
CA THR A 1024 4.08 1.53 -61.39
C THR A 1024 4.35 2.87 -60.70
N ASN A 1025 5.57 3.41 -60.83
CA ASN A 1025 6.00 4.69 -60.26
C ASN A 1025 5.82 4.84 -58.74
N VAL A 1026 6.05 3.75 -57.99
CA VAL A 1026 5.95 3.73 -56.52
C VAL A 1026 7.28 3.33 -55.87
N LEU A 1027 7.50 3.79 -54.63
CA LEU A 1027 8.57 3.31 -53.76
C LEU A 1027 7.97 2.38 -52.71
N VAL A 1028 8.37 1.11 -52.72
CA VAL A 1028 7.84 0.09 -51.80
C VAL A 1028 8.93 -0.32 -50.82
N SER A 1029 8.69 -0.12 -49.52
CA SER A 1029 9.42 -0.79 -48.45
C SER A 1029 8.52 -1.87 -47.84
N SER A 1030 9.07 -3.05 -47.58
CA SER A 1030 8.31 -4.18 -47.01
C SER A 1030 9.04 -4.82 -45.85
N TYR A 1031 8.30 -5.32 -44.87
CA TYR A 1031 8.81 -5.79 -43.59
C TYR A 1031 8.17 -7.12 -43.21
N THR A 1032 8.96 -8.01 -42.63
CA THR A 1032 8.46 -9.18 -41.88
C THR A 1032 8.85 -9.07 -40.42
N PHE A 1033 8.10 -9.70 -39.53
CA PHE A 1033 8.28 -9.60 -38.10
C PHE A 1033 8.21 -10.96 -37.43
N LYS A 1034 9.03 -11.13 -36.39
CA LYS A 1034 8.80 -12.10 -35.33
C LYS A 1034 8.01 -11.38 -34.23
N PRO A 1035 6.70 -11.67 -34.05
CA PRO A 1035 5.86 -10.92 -33.11
C PRO A 1035 6.47 -10.88 -31.70
N LEU A 1036 6.33 -9.74 -31.01
CA LEU A 1036 6.92 -9.41 -29.71
C LEU A 1036 8.45 -9.33 -29.67
N ILE A 1037 9.16 -9.67 -30.75
CA ILE A 1037 10.63 -9.65 -30.82
C ILE A 1037 11.12 -8.51 -31.71
N GLY A 1038 10.70 -8.47 -32.98
CA GLY A 1038 11.12 -7.40 -33.88
C GLY A 1038 11.05 -7.76 -35.37
N VAL A 1039 11.59 -6.86 -36.20
CA VAL A 1039 11.68 -7.02 -37.66
C VAL A 1039 12.62 -8.18 -37.99
N THR A 1040 12.20 -9.15 -38.78
CA THR A 1040 13.06 -10.27 -39.25
C THR A 1040 13.64 -10.02 -40.62
N SER A 1041 12.96 -9.24 -41.46
CA SER A 1041 13.51 -8.75 -42.72
C SER A 1041 12.94 -7.41 -43.12
N GLU A 1042 13.75 -6.59 -43.77
CA GLU A 1042 13.36 -5.33 -44.41
C GLU A 1042 13.82 -5.38 -45.87
N THR A 1043 12.92 -5.13 -46.82
CA THR A 1043 13.27 -4.92 -48.21
C THR A 1043 13.06 -3.46 -48.56
N ASP A 1044 14.12 -2.78 -48.98
CA ASP A 1044 14.12 -1.36 -49.31
C ASP A 1044 13.42 -1.05 -50.66
N PRO A 1045 13.26 0.24 -51.03
CA PRO A 1045 12.68 0.61 -52.33
C PRO A 1045 13.48 0.13 -53.55
N ALA A 1046 14.78 -0.13 -53.40
CA ALA A 1046 15.62 -0.69 -54.46
C ALA A 1046 15.48 -2.22 -54.60
N GLY A 1047 14.68 -2.86 -53.74
CA GLY A 1047 14.45 -4.30 -53.76
C GLY A 1047 15.52 -5.12 -53.04
N ARG A 1048 16.42 -4.48 -52.27
CA ARG A 1048 17.46 -5.16 -51.50
C ARG A 1048 16.92 -5.52 -50.13
N THR A 1049 17.10 -6.78 -49.73
CA THR A 1049 16.62 -7.28 -48.44
C THR A 1049 17.73 -7.36 -47.42
N SER A 1050 17.50 -6.82 -46.23
CA SER A 1050 18.30 -7.06 -45.03
C SER A 1050 17.56 -8.02 -44.11
N TYR A 1051 18.30 -8.94 -43.48
CA TYR A 1051 17.77 -9.92 -42.53
C TYR A 1051 18.30 -9.66 -41.13
N TYR A 1052 17.46 -9.90 -40.15
CA TYR A 1052 17.72 -9.62 -38.74
C TYR A 1052 17.51 -10.89 -37.93
N GLU A 1053 18.55 -11.28 -37.19
CA GLU A 1053 18.52 -12.47 -36.33
C GLU A 1053 18.62 -12.03 -34.88
N TYR A 1054 17.83 -12.68 -34.04
CA TYR A 1054 17.72 -12.39 -32.62
C TYR A 1054 18.21 -13.57 -31.80
N ASP A 1055 18.79 -13.28 -30.64
CA ASP A 1055 19.04 -14.32 -29.65
C ASP A 1055 17.73 -14.78 -28.99
N LEU A 1056 17.87 -15.74 -28.07
CA LEU A 1056 16.74 -16.31 -27.32
C LEU A 1056 16.03 -15.27 -26.42
N PHE A 1057 16.62 -14.09 -26.21
CA PHE A 1057 16.00 -12.98 -25.47
C PHE A 1057 15.28 -11.97 -26.36
N GLY A 1058 15.27 -12.19 -27.67
CA GLY A 1058 14.74 -11.21 -28.61
C GLY A 1058 15.64 -10.00 -28.80
N ARG A 1059 16.94 -10.09 -28.48
CA ARG A 1059 17.91 -9.03 -28.76
C ARG A 1059 18.58 -9.27 -30.11
N LEU A 1060 18.76 -8.22 -30.89
CA LEU A 1060 19.33 -8.31 -32.24
C LEU A 1060 20.81 -8.74 -32.15
N ILE A 1061 21.18 -9.86 -32.76
CA ILE A 1061 22.56 -10.38 -32.73
C ILE A 1061 23.25 -10.32 -34.09
N VAL A 1062 22.51 -10.41 -35.19
CA VAL A 1062 23.09 -10.40 -36.53
C VAL A 1062 22.20 -9.62 -37.49
N ILE A 1063 22.83 -8.80 -38.32
CA ILE A 1063 22.22 -8.18 -39.49
C ILE A 1063 22.95 -8.72 -40.72
N LYS A 1064 22.20 -9.26 -41.69
CA LYS A 1064 22.73 -9.82 -42.95
C LYS A 1064 22.19 -9.04 -44.15
N ASP A 1065 22.95 -9.02 -45.24
CA ASP A 1065 22.50 -8.53 -46.54
C ASP A 1065 21.68 -9.60 -47.29
N GLN A 1066 21.24 -9.25 -48.51
CA GLN A 1066 20.42 -10.11 -49.36
C GLN A 1066 21.10 -11.42 -49.78
N ASN A 1067 22.44 -11.47 -49.73
CA ASN A 1067 23.25 -12.63 -50.09
C ASN A 1067 23.64 -13.46 -48.85
N GLY A 1068 23.11 -13.11 -47.67
CA GLY A 1068 23.43 -13.77 -46.41
C GLY A 1068 24.76 -13.32 -45.77
N LYS A 1069 25.43 -12.29 -46.31
CA LYS A 1069 26.67 -11.79 -45.74
C LYS A 1069 26.37 -10.95 -44.48
N ILE A 1070 27.09 -11.21 -43.40
CA ILE A 1070 26.97 -10.46 -42.16
C ILE A 1070 27.44 -9.01 -42.39
N LEU A 1071 26.53 -8.06 -42.17
CA LEU A 1071 26.80 -6.62 -42.18
C LEU A 1071 27.20 -6.14 -40.79
N LYS A 1072 26.56 -6.69 -39.76
CA LYS A 1072 26.82 -6.35 -38.35
C LYS A 1072 26.54 -7.56 -37.49
N GLN A 1073 27.43 -7.80 -36.53
CA GLN A 1073 27.23 -8.78 -35.47
C GLN A 1073 27.35 -8.07 -34.13
N MET A 1074 26.43 -8.36 -33.22
CA MET A 1074 26.35 -7.81 -31.87
C MET A 1074 26.57 -8.96 -30.89
N ASN A 1075 27.47 -8.76 -29.93
CA ASN A 1075 27.69 -9.69 -28.83
C ASN A 1075 27.33 -8.99 -27.52
N TYR A 1076 26.42 -9.59 -26.76
CA TYR A 1076 25.98 -9.06 -25.47
C TYR A 1076 26.64 -9.88 -24.37
N GLN A 1077 27.76 -9.38 -23.82
CA GLN A 1077 28.44 -10.05 -22.73
C GLN A 1077 27.91 -9.57 -21.37
N PHE A 1078 27.45 -10.51 -20.56
CA PHE A 1078 27.27 -10.32 -19.13
C PHE A 1078 28.59 -10.76 -18.46
N ALA A 1079 29.38 -9.82 -17.97
CA ALA A 1079 30.49 -10.04 -17.02
C ALA A 1079 31.89 -10.52 -17.50
N GLN A 1080 32.43 -10.09 -18.65
CA GLN A 1080 33.91 -10.12 -18.83
C GLN A 1080 34.41 -8.86 -19.58
N PRO A 1081 35.43 -8.14 -19.07
CA PRO A 1081 36.11 -7.12 -19.85
C PRO A 1081 37.01 -7.78 -20.91
N ILE A 1082 37.06 -7.19 -22.10
CA ILE A 1082 38.05 -7.53 -23.11
C ILE A 1082 39.41 -7.02 -22.59
N THR A 1083 40.30 -7.91 -22.16
CA THR A 1083 41.73 -7.60 -22.22
C THR A 1083 42.10 -7.53 -23.69
N GLN A 1084 42.32 -6.30 -24.16
CA GLN A 1084 42.75 -6.02 -25.52
C GLN A 1084 44.17 -6.51 -25.76
#